data_AF-A0A949M1L9-F1
#
_entry.id   AF-A0A949M1L9-F1
#
_cell.length_a   1.000
_cell.length_b   1.000
_cell.length_c   1.000
_cell.angle_alpha   90.00
_cell.angle_beta   90.00
_cell.angle_gamma   90.00
#
_symmetry.space_group_name_H-M   'P 1'
#
loop_
_entity.id
_entity.type
_entity.pdbx_description
1 polymer ?
#
loop_
_entity_poly.entity_id
_entity_poly.type
_entity_poly.pdbx_seq_one_letter_code
_entity_poly.pdbx_strand_id
1 'polypeptide(L)'
;MSSGRELMGLAGGPWDGLVAVVLVPLVATLLAGWCGWGLVRLALPAALRPHQRALTPLVGIAALMVALYLAVSGAWGVAAALPAVLLAAGGANLLAWRRRGPPRWRALQPDGLLWLLLVATYLVGIWPLLAHGQIGIIGAGWDAESSLATARYLLHGPVRAIAAAPDNPLRDLVQDPPAIGMTLGFALVQAAVDTVLRGEALASFAPLLAWFRALGIAALVVWLRATMGLGRSAALLGGALASAGALLLWVSYFNFNNQLAGWPLLWLSLTIPLAAVDAAAGRGWRGWPELLLAALVVMAQAVAYYAALTLWAPLALAAGALRLLQARHEAPGQLRRVLGAAAALAALGMVAAVPLARDYLAGFAWRYAGQVTSLGVFRFIGADEVLGITAFAPGVAPVPPPWSMPALLLAGGLLLAGLVLPRAAGAARVRWLAAGAATLAYLAWLQFGQAYPYAFMKGAAYAVAVAYGIIIAGWAAARQHLTGRRRLPLDAALLALFGALLAGQLQVVQRHLQAPGLYAGEVPALLALRQLVPPGATVLLSGDSRLRGPTLGIAAYALDHAVVRGSLRTAYRSYDRPAGVLLPDYALLHAREDPTALGYDGALWRGGSFALYRRAADVLGRTDDGRLLAAGSTATVVPAPPPGTVALDVELAAFAAGEVRLGAQRLILPAGVSVVTLAAVPPALELAAPATAPLILRGLTYRTGGDAGVREYPGATVLAVVSRADGLVVQTDAQVRLDRVGPVQLAIDIWDAARGVQYGWYGVSLPPDSAGALALSLDLRDGAMRGTLDGVALPLGVSFAGLRPGSYLARLQLGAGATVLATPPPLFQFTIHEDGRIDAVGTYRAQTLVALPPAPDQPLGARLADDATLLGYWPTSLRAAPGGALDLLLAWRADRAGSEERSVLLHLLDASGTRVAQFDGPPGAGATPTATWRADTHILDARRLAIPPDLPPGDYTLLVGMYRWPALDRVPLRVAGQRPADDVVRLPVVITAPPPVAAPARLPYNGP
;
A
#
# COMPACT_ATOMS: atom_id res chain seq x y z
N MET A 1 -16.89 36.66 3.35
CA MET A 1 -16.90 36.36 4.80
C MET A 1 -18.14 35.53 5.12
N SER A 2 -18.00 34.19 5.21
CA SER A 2 -18.95 33.25 5.85
C SER A 2 -18.40 31.80 5.84
N SER A 3 -17.09 31.62 6.00
CA SER A 3 -16.42 30.32 5.98
C SER A 3 -16.09 29.89 7.41
N GLY A 4 -16.82 28.90 7.93
CA GLY A 4 -16.56 28.35 9.26
C GLY A 4 -17.55 27.33 9.80
N ARG A 5 -18.63 26.98 9.08
CA ARG A 5 -19.66 26.04 9.57
C ARG A 5 -19.97 24.83 8.68
N GLU A 6 -19.28 24.61 7.56
CA GLU A 6 -19.58 23.45 6.68
C GLU A 6 -18.60 22.27 6.77
N LEU A 7 -17.60 22.28 7.66
CA LEU A 7 -16.67 21.15 7.84
C LEU A 7 -17.07 20.15 8.96
N MET A 8 -18.20 20.37 9.63
CA MET A 8 -18.66 19.51 10.76
C MET A 8 -19.51 18.29 10.34
N GLY A 9 -19.65 17.97 9.05
CA GLY A 9 -20.56 16.92 8.59
C GLY A 9 -19.93 15.61 8.09
N LEU A 10 -18.61 15.49 7.98
CA LEU A 10 -17.96 14.37 7.27
C LEU A 10 -16.91 13.63 8.11
N ALA A 11 -17.07 13.65 9.44
CA ALA A 11 -16.19 12.93 10.35
C ALA A 11 -16.88 11.69 10.94
N GLY A 12 -16.63 10.53 10.32
CA GLY A 12 -16.30 9.31 11.06
C GLY A 12 -17.46 8.42 11.55
N GLY A 13 -18.55 8.27 10.80
CA GLY A 13 -19.55 7.23 11.08
C GLY A 13 -19.39 5.97 10.20
N PRO A 14 -19.75 4.76 10.66
CA PRO A 14 -19.84 3.56 9.80
C PRO A 14 -20.82 3.74 8.63
N TRP A 15 -21.73 4.70 8.72
CA TRP A 15 -22.67 5.08 7.67
C TRP A 15 -22.03 5.84 6.49
N ASP A 16 -20.90 6.54 6.69
CA ASP A 16 -20.25 7.32 5.63
C ASP A 16 -19.65 6.41 4.54
N GLY A 17 -19.21 5.20 4.90
CA GLY A 17 -18.66 4.23 3.96
C GLY A 17 -19.70 3.56 3.07
N LEU A 18 -20.87 3.24 3.63
CA LEU A 18 -22.01 2.72 2.86
C LEU A 18 -22.57 3.78 1.89
N VAL A 19 -22.56 5.04 2.32
CA VAL A 19 -22.96 6.17 1.45
C VAL A 19 -22.00 6.31 0.26
N ALA A 20 -20.67 6.23 0.48
CA ALA A 20 -19.68 6.30 -0.60
C ALA A 20 -19.86 5.17 -1.64
N VAL A 21 -20.15 3.95 -1.19
CA VAL A 21 -20.45 2.78 -2.05
C VAL A 21 -21.63 3.04 -3.01
N VAL A 22 -22.56 3.92 -2.65
CA VAL A 22 -23.71 4.25 -3.51
C VAL A 22 -23.46 5.53 -4.32
N LEU A 23 -22.93 6.58 -3.67
CA LEU A 23 -22.77 7.89 -4.29
C LEU A 23 -21.66 7.92 -5.35
N VAL A 24 -20.54 7.24 -5.13
CA VAL A 24 -19.42 7.21 -6.08
C VAL A 24 -19.83 6.67 -7.45
N PRO A 25 -20.39 5.44 -7.58
CA PRO A 25 -20.81 4.94 -8.89
C PRO A 25 -21.98 5.75 -9.48
N LEU A 26 -22.84 6.34 -8.64
CA LEU A 26 -23.93 7.21 -9.12
C LEU A 26 -23.37 8.47 -9.78
N VAL A 27 -22.49 9.21 -9.11
CA VAL A 27 -21.87 10.43 -9.64
C VAL A 27 -21.01 10.12 -10.87
N ALA A 28 -20.22 9.05 -10.84
CA ALA A 28 -19.45 8.61 -12.00
C ALA A 28 -20.36 8.34 -13.22
N THR A 29 -21.50 7.67 -13.00
CA THR A 29 -22.49 7.38 -14.05
C THR A 29 -23.17 8.65 -14.56
N LEU A 30 -23.49 9.61 -13.69
CA LEU A 30 -24.11 10.89 -14.09
C LEU A 30 -23.15 11.77 -14.89
N LEU A 31 -21.89 11.89 -14.45
CA LEU A 31 -20.84 12.61 -15.18
C LEU A 31 -20.62 11.98 -16.56
N ALA A 32 -20.44 10.67 -16.61
CA ALA A 32 -20.31 9.93 -17.86
C ALA A 32 -21.55 10.09 -18.76
N GLY A 33 -22.76 10.02 -18.19
CA GLY A 33 -23.99 10.23 -18.93
C GLY A 33 -24.08 11.64 -19.54
N TRP A 34 -23.78 12.67 -18.75
CA TRP A 34 -23.82 14.07 -19.16
C TRP A 34 -22.82 14.38 -20.27
N CYS A 35 -21.59 13.91 -20.14
CA CYS A 35 -20.52 14.10 -21.13
C CYS A 35 -20.77 13.30 -22.42
N GLY A 36 -21.49 12.18 -22.35
CA GLY A 36 -21.71 11.30 -23.50
C GLY A 36 -22.96 11.61 -24.33
N TRP A 37 -24.02 12.13 -23.71
CA TRP A 37 -25.35 12.16 -24.33
C TRP A 37 -25.40 12.91 -25.67
N GLY A 38 -24.90 14.16 -25.69
CA GLY A 38 -24.90 14.99 -26.89
C GLY A 38 -24.02 14.38 -27.99
N LEU A 39 -22.83 13.90 -27.63
CA LEU A 39 -21.90 13.25 -28.56
C LEU A 39 -22.52 12.02 -29.22
N VAL A 40 -23.14 11.14 -28.44
CA VAL A 40 -23.82 9.94 -28.97
C VAL A 40 -24.96 10.33 -29.91
N ARG A 41 -25.77 11.33 -29.58
CA ARG A 41 -26.91 11.73 -30.43
C ARG A 41 -26.49 12.44 -31.72
N LEU A 42 -25.35 13.13 -31.71
CA LEU A 42 -24.85 13.90 -32.85
C LEU A 42 -23.99 13.04 -33.78
N ALA A 43 -23.18 12.15 -33.22
CA ALA A 43 -22.06 11.52 -33.93
C ALA A 43 -22.03 9.98 -33.85
N LEU A 44 -22.98 9.31 -33.20
CA LEU A 44 -22.98 7.84 -33.18
C LEU A 44 -23.38 7.27 -34.56
N PRO A 45 -22.57 6.35 -35.14
CA PRO A 45 -22.91 5.65 -36.38
C PRO A 45 -24.31 5.01 -36.32
N ALA A 46 -25.03 5.05 -37.44
CA ALA A 46 -26.41 4.55 -37.51
C ALA A 46 -26.54 3.08 -37.07
N ALA A 47 -25.56 2.25 -37.42
CA ALA A 47 -25.50 0.84 -37.04
C ALA A 47 -25.44 0.60 -35.53
N LEU A 48 -24.95 1.59 -34.75
CA LEU A 48 -24.81 1.49 -33.31
C LEU A 48 -25.97 2.13 -32.53
N ARG A 49 -26.91 2.80 -33.20
CA ARG A 49 -28.08 3.44 -32.54
C ARG A 49 -28.90 2.52 -31.65
N PRO A 50 -29.11 1.22 -31.97
CA PRO A 50 -29.79 0.29 -31.06
C PRO A 50 -29.08 0.14 -29.70
N HIS A 51 -27.79 0.45 -29.63
CA HIS A 51 -26.93 0.34 -28.46
C HIS A 51 -26.65 1.68 -27.78
N GLN A 52 -27.26 2.79 -28.24
CA GLN A 52 -26.98 4.15 -27.76
C GLN A 52 -27.08 4.28 -26.23
N ARG A 53 -27.95 3.51 -25.57
CA ARG A 53 -28.14 3.54 -24.11
C ARG A 53 -26.88 3.13 -23.37
N ALA A 54 -26.34 1.95 -23.71
CA ALA A 54 -25.12 1.43 -23.10
C ALA A 54 -23.89 2.26 -23.53
N LEU A 55 -23.90 2.78 -24.76
CA LEU A 55 -22.79 3.56 -25.31
C LEU A 55 -22.71 4.99 -24.74
N THR A 56 -23.79 5.54 -24.19
CA THR A 56 -23.79 6.93 -23.66
C THR A 56 -22.76 7.12 -22.55
N PRO A 57 -22.81 6.39 -21.41
CA PRO A 57 -21.79 6.54 -20.37
C PRO A 57 -20.39 6.12 -20.85
N LEU A 58 -20.28 5.15 -21.76
CA LEU A 58 -19.00 4.71 -22.33
C LEU A 58 -18.31 5.80 -23.17
N VAL A 59 -19.07 6.48 -24.02
CA VAL A 59 -18.55 7.61 -24.81
C VAL A 59 -18.26 8.80 -23.90
N GLY A 60 -19.10 9.05 -22.90
CA GLY A 60 -18.89 10.17 -22.00
C GLY A 60 -17.68 10.02 -21.09
N ILE A 61 -17.35 8.80 -20.65
CA ILE A 61 -16.11 8.59 -19.89
C ILE A 61 -14.87 8.79 -20.77
N ALA A 62 -14.93 8.37 -22.04
CA ALA A 62 -13.87 8.63 -23.01
C ALA A 62 -13.67 10.14 -23.24
N ALA A 63 -14.78 10.87 -23.44
CA ALA A 63 -14.76 12.33 -23.61
C ALA A 63 -14.23 13.06 -22.37
N LEU A 64 -14.67 12.66 -21.17
CA LEU A 64 -14.25 13.24 -19.91
C LEU A 64 -12.74 13.03 -19.69
N MET A 65 -12.24 11.81 -19.89
CA MET A 65 -10.81 11.49 -19.75
C MET A 65 -9.94 12.33 -20.70
N VAL A 66 -10.31 12.40 -21.98
CA VAL A 66 -9.53 13.15 -22.99
C VAL A 66 -9.57 14.65 -22.69
N ALA A 67 -10.73 15.21 -22.37
CA ALA A 67 -10.86 16.64 -22.09
C ALA A 67 -10.07 17.04 -20.83
N LEU A 68 -10.14 16.26 -19.76
CA LEU A 68 -9.38 16.52 -18.54
C LEU A 68 -7.89 16.30 -18.75
N TYR A 69 -7.48 15.26 -19.50
CA TYR A 69 -6.09 15.04 -19.85
C TYR A 69 -5.49 16.26 -20.57
N LEU A 70 -6.17 16.76 -21.61
CA LEU A 70 -5.74 17.97 -22.33
C LEU A 70 -5.65 19.20 -21.40
N ALA A 71 -6.57 19.32 -20.44
CA ALA A 71 -6.57 20.43 -19.49
C ALA A 71 -5.37 20.37 -18.52
N VAL A 72 -5.08 19.19 -17.95
CA VAL A 72 -4.00 19.00 -16.98
C VAL A 72 -2.61 18.94 -17.59
N SER A 73 -2.49 18.50 -18.85
CA SER A 73 -1.26 18.62 -19.64
C SER A 73 -1.00 20.08 -20.05
N GLY A 74 -2.03 20.92 -20.04
CA GLY A 74 -1.95 22.35 -20.30
C GLY A 74 -1.65 23.16 -19.04
N ALA A 75 -2.66 23.89 -18.56
CA ALA A 75 -2.51 24.88 -17.51
C ALA A 75 -3.45 24.70 -16.31
N TRP A 76 -4.43 23.78 -16.38
CA TRP A 76 -5.51 23.71 -15.41
C TRP A 76 -5.41 22.44 -14.55
N GLY A 77 -5.74 22.55 -13.26
CA GLY A 77 -6.11 21.38 -12.46
C GLY A 77 -7.53 20.90 -12.79
N VAL A 78 -7.87 19.69 -12.37
CA VAL A 78 -9.19 19.05 -12.59
C VAL A 78 -10.31 19.88 -11.97
N ALA A 79 -10.13 20.41 -10.75
CA ALA A 79 -11.18 21.21 -10.10
C ALA A 79 -11.53 22.48 -10.90
N ALA A 80 -10.54 23.12 -11.53
CA ALA A 80 -10.74 24.28 -12.39
C ALA A 80 -11.26 23.91 -13.79
N ALA A 81 -10.84 22.76 -14.34
CA ALA A 81 -11.21 22.32 -15.68
C ALA A 81 -12.62 21.73 -15.75
N LEU A 82 -13.06 21.01 -14.72
CA LEU A 82 -14.30 20.25 -14.73
C LEU A 82 -15.55 21.09 -15.07
N PRO A 83 -15.76 22.31 -14.51
CA PRO A 83 -16.88 23.15 -14.90
C PRO A 83 -16.90 23.50 -16.39
N ALA A 84 -15.74 23.81 -16.98
CA ALA A 84 -15.62 24.11 -18.41
C ALA A 84 -15.94 22.88 -19.28
N VAL A 85 -15.47 21.69 -18.88
CA VAL A 85 -15.80 20.42 -19.54
C VAL A 85 -17.31 20.15 -19.49
N LEU A 86 -17.95 20.36 -18.33
CA LEU A 86 -19.39 20.15 -18.16
C LEU A 86 -20.23 21.17 -18.96
N LEU A 87 -19.77 22.42 -19.07
CA LEU A 87 -20.39 23.44 -19.92
C LEU A 87 -20.27 23.09 -21.41
N ALA A 88 -19.10 22.65 -21.87
CA ALA A 88 -18.90 22.19 -23.24
C ALA A 88 -19.79 20.99 -23.57
N ALA A 89 -19.88 20.00 -22.67
CA ALA A 89 -20.83 18.89 -22.77
C ALA A 89 -22.29 19.38 -22.80
N GLY A 90 -22.64 20.35 -21.96
CA GLY A 90 -23.96 21.00 -21.95
C GLY A 90 -24.30 21.67 -23.28
N GLY A 91 -23.32 22.32 -23.92
CA GLY A 91 -23.46 22.88 -25.27
C GLY A 91 -23.72 21.81 -26.32
N ALA A 92 -22.96 20.70 -26.29
CA ALA A 92 -23.20 19.55 -27.17
C ALA A 92 -24.57 18.92 -26.94
N ASN A 93 -25.02 18.84 -25.68
CA ASN A 93 -26.35 18.38 -25.31
C ASN A 93 -27.41 19.32 -25.89
N LEU A 94 -27.31 20.63 -25.68
CA LEU A 94 -28.25 21.60 -26.24
C LEU A 94 -28.32 21.53 -27.77
N LEU A 95 -27.18 21.38 -28.45
CA LEU A 95 -27.13 21.19 -29.90
C LEU A 95 -27.84 19.90 -30.34
N ALA A 96 -27.62 18.80 -29.63
CA ALA A 96 -28.30 17.53 -29.88
C ALA A 96 -29.82 17.66 -29.69
N TRP A 97 -30.25 18.36 -28.65
CA TRP A 97 -31.66 18.66 -28.41
C TRP A 97 -32.24 19.45 -29.58
N ARG A 98 -31.63 20.58 -29.97
CA ARG A 98 -32.11 21.40 -31.10
C ARG A 98 -32.22 20.61 -32.40
N ARG A 99 -31.24 19.74 -32.70
CA ARG A 99 -31.20 18.99 -33.97
C ARG A 99 -32.05 17.73 -34.01
N ARG A 100 -32.30 17.09 -32.87
CA ARG A 100 -32.89 15.74 -32.82
C ARG A 100 -34.09 15.63 -31.86
N GLY A 101 -34.50 16.73 -31.24
CA GLY A 101 -35.58 16.77 -30.24
C GLY A 101 -35.12 16.43 -28.81
N PRO A 102 -35.98 16.64 -27.79
CA PRO A 102 -35.65 16.43 -26.38
C PRO A 102 -35.35 14.96 -26.04
N PRO A 103 -34.65 14.69 -24.92
CA PRO A 103 -34.45 13.33 -24.42
C PRO A 103 -35.79 12.65 -24.13
N ARG A 104 -35.96 11.42 -24.63
CA ARG A 104 -37.08 10.55 -24.21
C ARG A 104 -36.60 9.71 -23.03
N TRP A 105 -37.09 9.96 -21.81
CA TRP A 105 -36.67 9.25 -20.60
C TRP A 105 -36.83 7.72 -20.69
N ARG A 106 -37.90 7.22 -21.34
CA ARG A 106 -38.07 5.78 -21.65
C ARG A 106 -36.98 5.23 -22.58
N ALA A 107 -36.34 6.08 -23.38
CA ALA A 107 -35.20 5.71 -24.21
C ALA A 107 -33.87 5.63 -23.42
N LEU A 108 -33.87 5.93 -22.12
CA LEU A 108 -32.73 5.81 -21.20
C LEU A 108 -32.87 4.66 -20.19
N GLN A 109 -34.03 4.00 -20.11
CA GLN A 109 -34.21 2.85 -19.22
C GLN A 109 -33.26 1.71 -19.62
N PRO A 110 -32.47 1.16 -18.68
CA PRO A 110 -31.56 0.06 -18.97
C PRO A 110 -32.30 -1.17 -19.48
N ASP A 111 -31.61 -2.01 -20.27
CA ASP A 111 -32.04 -3.40 -20.41
C ASP A 111 -31.98 -4.05 -19.03
N GLY A 112 -33.13 -4.48 -18.49
CA GLY A 112 -33.22 -4.96 -17.11
C GLY A 112 -32.23 -6.09 -16.79
N LEU A 113 -31.98 -7.00 -17.73
CA LEU A 113 -31.02 -8.09 -17.54
C LEU A 113 -29.57 -7.61 -17.58
N LEU A 114 -29.23 -6.67 -18.47
CA LEU A 114 -27.91 -6.06 -18.48
C LEU A 114 -27.67 -5.32 -17.18
N TRP A 115 -28.63 -4.52 -16.72
CA TRP A 115 -28.52 -3.76 -15.49
C TRP A 115 -28.31 -4.66 -14.26
N LEU A 116 -29.08 -5.73 -14.13
CA LEU A 116 -28.87 -6.73 -13.07
C LEU A 116 -27.47 -7.33 -13.10
N LEU A 117 -26.96 -7.66 -14.29
CA LEU A 117 -25.59 -8.15 -14.45
C LEU A 117 -24.56 -7.09 -14.01
N LEU A 118 -24.72 -5.83 -14.42
CA LEU A 118 -23.81 -4.74 -14.03
C LEU A 118 -23.79 -4.51 -12.52
N VAL A 119 -24.97 -4.51 -11.88
CA VAL A 119 -25.10 -4.40 -10.42
C VAL A 119 -24.43 -5.58 -9.73
N ALA A 120 -24.65 -6.81 -10.20
CA ALA A 120 -23.99 -7.99 -9.65
C ALA A 120 -22.46 -7.90 -9.79
N THR A 121 -21.94 -7.50 -10.96
CA THR A 121 -20.50 -7.30 -11.18
C THR A 121 -19.93 -6.25 -10.21
N TYR A 122 -20.65 -5.15 -10.00
CA TYR A 122 -20.27 -4.08 -9.08
C TYR A 122 -20.22 -4.58 -7.64
N LEU A 123 -21.30 -5.19 -7.16
CA LEU A 123 -21.43 -5.68 -5.78
C LEU A 123 -20.34 -6.70 -5.43
N VAL A 124 -20.03 -7.62 -6.35
CA VAL A 124 -18.89 -8.52 -6.18
C VAL A 124 -17.60 -7.72 -6.02
N GLY A 125 -17.37 -6.70 -6.86
CA GLY A 125 -16.14 -5.90 -6.84
C GLY A 125 -15.92 -5.07 -5.58
N ILE A 126 -16.95 -4.87 -4.76
CA ILE A 126 -16.86 -4.13 -3.47
C ILE A 126 -17.18 -5.02 -2.26
N TRP A 127 -17.41 -6.31 -2.46
CA TRP A 127 -17.90 -7.20 -1.41
C TRP A 127 -17.04 -7.18 -0.13
N PRO A 128 -15.69 -7.17 -0.21
CA PRO A 128 -14.84 -7.03 0.97
C PRO A 128 -15.08 -5.74 1.76
N LEU A 129 -15.34 -4.61 1.09
CA LEU A 129 -15.63 -3.33 1.78
C LEU A 129 -16.93 -3.42 2.58
N LEU A 130 -17.95 -4.03 1.99
CA LEU A 130 -19.25 -4.23 2.64
C LEU A 130 -19.13 -5.14 3.87
N ALA A 131 -18.27 -6.16 3.81
CA ALA A 131 -18.05 -7.08 4.90
C ALA A 131 -17.25 -6.47 6.07
N HIS A 132 -16.22 -5.67 5.77
CA HIS A 132 -15.35 -5.05 6.79
C HIS A 132 -15.93 -3.77 7.39
N GLY A 133 -16.93 -3.14 6.75
CA GLY A 133 -17.58 -1.93 7.24
C GLY A 133 -16.70 -0.67 7.23
N GLN A 134 -15.58 -0.71 6.49
CA GLN A 134 -14.62 0.39 6.41
C GLN A 134 -14.34 0.79 4.97
N ILE A 135 -14.12 2.09 4.78
CA ILE A 135 -13.67 2.67 3.52
C ILE A 135 -12.17 2.37 3.35
N GLY A 136 -11.76 1.83 2.20
CA GLY A 136 -10.35 1.58 1.95
C GLY A 136 -10.05 0.92 0.61
N ILE A 137 -8.79 0.54 0.46
CA ILE A 137 -8.28 -0.21 -0.69
C ILE A 137 -8.53 -1.71 -0.46
N ILE A 138 -8.98 -2.41 -1.49
CA ILE A 138 -9.19 -3.87 -1.43
C ILE A 138 -7.89 -4.56 -1.86
N GLY A 139 -7.51 -5.65 -1.17
CA GLY A 139 -6.41 -6.54 -1.57
C GLY A 139 -5.02 -5.90 -1.58
N ALA A 140 -4.13 -6.35 -2.46
CA ALA A 140 -2.68 -6.40 -2.20
C ALA A 140 -1.76 -5.67 -3.20
N GLY A 141 -2.28 -4.80 -4.07
CA GLY A 141 -1.47 -4.04 -5.05
C GLY A 141 -1.14 -2.60 -4.64
N TRP A 142 0.07 -2.16 -4.98
CA TRP A 142 0.62 -0.88 -4.54
C TRP A 142 0.32 0.29 -5.47
N ASP A 143 -0.28 0.06 -6.64
CA ASP A 143 -0.64 1.09 -7.63
C ASP A 143 -1.48 2.25 -7.04
N ALA A 144 -2.15 2.01 -5.90
CA ALA A 144 -2.85 3.01 -5.13
C ALA A 144 -1.93 4.16 -4.64
N GLU A 145 -0.66 3.91 -4.30
CA GLU A 145 0.30 4.98 -3.91
C GLU A 145 0.39 6.05 -5.00
N SER A 146 0.47 5.62 -6.26
CA SER A 146 0.54 6.54 -7.39
C SER A 146 -0.80 7.21 -7.67
N SER A 147 -1.88 6.44 -7.66
CA SER A 147 -3.17 6.89 -8.17
C SER A 147 -3.86 7.86 -7.23
N LEU A 148 -3.82 7.58 -5.92
CA LEU A 148 -4.37 8.45 -4.89
C LEU A 148 -3.63 9.79 -4.85
N ALA A 149 -2.29 9.76 -4.85
CA ALA A 149 -1.47 10.97 -4.88
C ALA A 149 -1.72 11.79 -6.14
N THR A 150 -1.74 11.14 -7.30
CA THR A 150 -2.00 11.81 -8.60
C THR A 150 -3.36 12.49 -8.60
N ALA A 151 -4.43 11.79 -8.22
CA ALA A 151 -5.78 12.36 -8.18
C ALA A 151 -5.83 13.63 -7.31
N ARG A 152 -5.20 13.60 -6.14
CA ARG A 152 -5.14 14.74 -5.22
C ARG A 152 -4.36 15.92 -5.77
N TYR A 153 -3.13 15.72 -6.25
CA TYR A 153 -2.35 16.84 -6.77
C TYR A 153 -3.02 17.48 -7.99
N LEU A 154 -3.67 16.68 -8.83
CA LEU A 154 -4.41 17.18 -9.99
C LEU A 154 -5.66 17.98 -9.63
N LEU A 155 -6.19 17.92 -8.39
CA LEU A 155 -7.25 18.84 -7.96
C LEU A 155 -6.73 20.29 -7.92
N HIS A 156 -5.47 20.47 -7.55
CA HIS A 156 -4.89 21.79 -7.26
C HIS A 156 -4.19 22.44 -8.45
N GLY A 157 -3.70 21.66 -9.41
CA GLY A 157 -2.97 22.22 -10.55
C GLY A 157 -2.72 21.23 -11.69
N PRO A 158 -2.13 21.70 -12.79
CA PRO A 158 -1.71 20.85 -13.91
C PRO A 158 -0.56 19.92 -13.48
N VAL A 159 -0.25 18.92 -14.31
CA VAL A 159 0.80 17.89 -14.04
C VAL A 159 2.15 18.54 -13.68
N ARG A 160 2.55 19.57 -14.42
CA ARG A 160 3.81 20.32 -14.18
C ARG A 160 3.86 21.04 -12.83
N ALA A 161 2.72 21.32 -12.19
CA ALA A 161 2.67 22.00 -10.90
C ALA A 161 2.92 21.06 -9.73
N ILE A 162 2.87 19.73 -9.95
CA ILE A 162 3.09 18.73 -8.91
C ILE A 162 4.47 18.89 -8.27
N ALA A 163 5.50 19.20 -9.06
CA ALA A 163 6.87 19.41 -8.55
C ALA A 163 7.00 20.57 -7.55
N ALA A 164 6.05 21.52 -7.56
CA ALA A 164 6.01 22.65 -6.64
C ALA A 164 5.24 22.35 -5.33
N ALA A 165 4.60 21.18 -5.21
CA ALA A 165 3.97 20.76 -3.97
C ALA A 165 5.04 20.53 -2.86
N PRO A 166 4.63 20.57 -1.57
CA PRO A 166 5.52 20.30 -0.45
C PRO A 166 6.36 19.03 -0.64
N ASP A 167 7.59 19.04 -0.13
CA ASP A 167 8.48 17.88 -0.19
C ASP A 167 7.81 16.64 0.39
N ASN A 168 7.63 15.60 -0.42
CA ASN A 168 6.93 14.38 -0.03
C ASN A 168 7.36 13.22 -0.94
N PRO A 169 7.54 11.99 -0.44
CA PRO A 169 7.93 10.86 -1.28
C PRO A 169 6.91 10.56 -2.39
N LEU A 170 5.61 10.76 -2.14
CA LEU A 170 4.58 10.55 -3.15
C LEU A 170 4.49 11.70 -4.17
N ARG A 171 4.90 12.92 -3.80
CA ARG A 171 5.14 13.98 -4.79
C ARG A 171 6.23 13.54 -5.76
N ASP A 172 7.37 13.12 -5.23
CA ASP A 172 8.52 12.68 -6.05
C ASP A 172 8.20 11.48 -6.94
N LEU A 173 7.24 10.65 -6.52
CA LEU A 173 6.76 9.52 -7.28
C LEU A 173 6.01 9.94 -8.56
N VAL A 174 5.20 11.01 -8.50
CA VAL A 174 4.22 11.37 -9.55
C VAL A 174 4.42 12.75 -10.18
N GLN A 175 5.43 13.52 -9.76
CA GLN A 175 5.81 14.80 -10.38
C GLN A 175 6.24 14.66 -11.84
N ASP A 176 6.53 15.75 -12.55
CA ASP A 176 6.99 15.71 -13.94
C ASP A 176 8.51 15.92 -14.04
N PRO A 177 9.29 14.99 -14.63
CA PRO A 177 8.88 13.65 -15.06
C PRO A 177 8.64 12.71 -13.85
N PRO A 178 7.71 11.75 -13.94
CA PRO A 178 7.37 10.90 -12.80
C PRO A 178 8.53 9.98 -12.45
N ALA A 179 8.53 9.29 -11.31
CA ALA A 179 9.54 8.27 -11.00
C ALA A 179 9.16 6.90 -11.57
N ILE A 180 7.87 6.62 -11.71
CA ILE A 180 7.31 5.42 -12.37
C ILE A 180 6.52 5.83 -13.62
N GLY A 181 6.27 4.89 -14.54
CA GLY A 181 5.39 5.17 -15.67
C GLY A 181 3.97 5.45 -15.16
N MET A 182 3.45 6.64 -15.44
CA MET A 182 2.13 7.08 -14.96
C MET A 182 1.17 7.26 -16.13
N THR A 183 0.02 6.58 -16.08
CA THR A 183 -1.14 6.90 -16.92
C THR A 183 -2.21 7.60 -16.08
N LEU A 184 -2.76 8.68 -16.61
CA LEU A 184 -3.61 9.58 -15.83
C LEU A 184 -5.10 9.19 -15.82
N GLY A 185 -5.57 8.38 -16.78
CA GLY A 185 -7.01 8.25 -17.04
C GLY A 185 -7.85 7.82 -15.83
N PHE A 186 -7.40 6.88 -15.00
CA PHE A 186 -8.12 6.53 -13.77
C PHE A 186 -8.14 7.71 -12.78
N ALA A 187 -6.98 8.31 -12.50
CA ALA A 187 -6.84 9.42 -11.55
C ALA A 187 -7.64 10.67 -11.98
N LEU A 188 -7.78 10.94 -13.29
CA LEU A 188 -8.59 12.04 -13.79
C LEU A 188 -10.08 11.85 -13.49
N VAL A 189 -10.60 10.64 -13.70
CA VAL A 189 -12.00 10.32 -13.39
C VAL A 189 -12.22 10.34 -11.89
N GLN A 190 -11.27 9.80 -11.14
CA GLN A 190 -11.31 9.82 -9.68
C GLN A 190 -11.37 11.25 -9.14
N ALA A 191 -10.43 12.10 -9.54
CA ALA A 191 -10.40 13.52 -9.16
C ALA A 191 -11.68 14.27 -9.56
N ALA A 192 -12.28 13.95 -10.72
CA ALA A 192 -13.54 14.56 -11.15
C ALA A 192 -14.72 14.14 -10.25
N VAL A 193 -14.80 12.85 -9.88
CA VAL A 193 -15.81 12.35 -8.94
C VAL A 193 -15.61 12.95 -7.56
N ASP A 194 -14.38 12.99 -7.07
CA ASP A 194 -14.02 13.57 -5.76
C ASP A 194 -14.34 15.06 -5.70
N THR A 195 -14.13 15.80 -6.81
CA THR A 195 -14.50 17.22 -6.92
C THR A 195 -16.00 17.43 -6.74
N VAL A 196 -16.83 16.57 -7.35
CA VAL A 196 -18.29 16.68 -7.25
C VAL A 196 -18.78 16.26 -5.87
N LEU A 197 -18.23 15.20 -5.31
CA LEU A 197 -18.60 14.68 -3.99
C LEU A 197 -18.00 15.49 -2.83
N ARG A 198 -17.00 16.35 -3.10
CA ARG A 198 -16.11 16.93 -2.09
C ARG A 198 -15.54 15.85 -1.16
N GLY A 199 -15.21 14.69 -1.75
CA GLY A 199 -14.81 13.48 -1.04
C GLY A 199 -13.30 13.24 -1.06
N GLU A 200 -12.86 12.28 -0.26
CA GLU A 200 -11.47 11.82 -0.23
C GLU A 200 -11.21 10.74 -1.28
N ALA A 201 -10.08 10.81 -1.99
CA ALA A 201 -9.74 9.87 -3.04
C ALA A 201 -9.67 8.41 -2.53
N LEU A 202 -9.27 8.23 -1.27
CA LEU A 202 -9.27 6.91 -0.64
C LEU A 202 -10.67 6.27 -0.63
N ALA A 203 -11.72 7.08 -0.48
CA ALA A 203 -13.10 6.61 -0.45
C ALA A 203 -13.69 6.28 -1.81
N SER A 204 -13.28 7.01 -2.83
CA SER A 204 -13.75 6.77 -4.20
C SER A 204 -13.01 5.64 -4.90
N PHE A 205 -11.79 5.31 -4.49
CA PHE A 205 -10.89 4.41 -5.20
C PHE A 205 -11.50 3.04 -5.54
N ALA A 206 -11.88 2.27 -4.52
CA ALA A 206 -12.36 0.90 -4.71
C ALA A 206 -13.78 0.82 -5.32
N PRO A 207 -14.76 1.66 -4.93
CA PRO A 207 -16.03 1.75 -5.65
C PRO A 207 -15.85 2.13 -7.13
N LEU A 208 -14.92 3.03 -7.45
CA LEU A 208 -14.67 3.44 -8.83
C LEU A 208 -14.02 2.32 -9.66
N LEU A 209 -13.09 1.55 -9.08
CA LEU A 209 -12.55 0.32 -9.68
C LEU A 209 -13.67 -0.67 -10.06
N ALA A 210 -14.56 -0.97 -9.12
CA ALA A 210 -15.69 -1.85 -9.35
C ALA A 210 -16.66 -1.31 -10.41
N TRP A 211 -16.87 0.01 -10.43
CA TRP A 211 -17.66 0.69 -11.46
C TRP A 211 -17.06 0.55 -12.85
N PHE A 212 -15.74 0.73 -13.01
CA PHE A 212 -15.04 0.50 -14.28
C PHE A 212 -15.13 -0.95 -14.76
N ARG A 213 -15.02 -1.92 -13.84
CA ARG A 213 -15.21 -3.35 -14.13
C ARG A 213 -16.60 -3.61 -14.70
N ALA A 214 -17.65 -3.09 -14.06
CA ALA A 214 -19.03 -3.20 -14.54
C ALA A 214 -19.20 -2.49 -15.89
N LEU A 215 -18.70 -1.27 -16.04
CA LEU A 215 -18.80 -0.51 -17.28
C LEU A 215 -18.17 -1.25 -18.47
N GLY A 216 -17.06 -1.97 -18.26
CA GLY A 216 -16.49 -2.77 -19.33
C GLY A 216 -17.24 -4.07 -19.65
N ILE A 217 -18.05 -4.62 -18.73
CA ILE A 217 -19.05 -5.66 -19.09
C ILE A 217 -20.08 -5.07 -20.05
N ALA A 218 -20.56 -3.84 -19.82
CA ALA A 218 -21.47 -3.17 -20.74
C ALA A 218 -20.83 -2.98 -22.13
N ALA A 219 -19.57 -2.53 -22.17
CA ALA A 219 -18.82 -2.36 -23.41
C ALA A 219 -18.63 -3.69 -24.15
N LEU A 220 -18.27 -4.76 -23.44
CA LEU A 220 -18.10 -6.11 -23.97
C LEU A 220 -19.41 -6.63 -24.56
N VAL A 221 -20.54 -6.50 -23.85
CA VAL A 221 -21.87 -6.92 -24.36
C VAL A 221 -22.21 -6.16 -25.65
N VAL A 222 -21.88 -4.87 -25.75
CA VAL A 222 -22.08 -4.10 -26.99
C VAL A 222 -21.18 -4.62 -28.10
N TRP A 223 -19.90 -4.87 -27.85
CA TRP A 223 -18.97 -5.42 -28.84
C TRP A 223 -19.42 -6.81 -29.34
N LEU A 224 -19.81 -7.70 -28.43
CA LEU A 224 -20.34 -9.03 -28.75
C LEU A 224 -21.56 -8.95 -29.68
N ARG A 225 -22.46 -7.98 -29.47
CA ARG A 225 -23.67 -7.80 -30.30
C ARG A 225 -23.39 -7.07 -31.61
N ALA A 226 -22.82 -5.88 -31.51
CA ALA A 226 -22.71 -4.95 -32.63
C ALA A 226 -21.55 -5.31 -33.58
N THR A 227 -20.43 -5.79 -33.03
CA THR A 227 -19.23 -6.11 -33.80
C THR A 227 -19.17 -7.59 -34.15
N MET A 228 -19.43 -8.48 -33.18
CA MET A 228 -19.28 -9.92 -33.37
C MET A 228 -20.57 -10.65 -33.79
N GLY A 229 -21.71 -9.94 -33.81
CA GLY A 229 -22.96 -10.45 -34.37
C GLY A 229 -23.73 -11.43 -33.48
N LEU A 230 -23.45 -11.48 -32.18
CA LEU A 230 -24.23 -12.31 -31.26
C LEU A 230 -25.63 -11.73 -31.00
N GLY A 231 -26.61 -12.62 -30.86
CA GLY A 231 -27.95 -12.27 -30.40
C GLY A 231 -27.93 -11.72 -28.96
N ARG A 232 -29.02 -11.03 -28.56
CA ARG A 232 -29.12 -10.37 -27.24
C ARG A 232 -28.80 -11.29 -26.07
N SER A 233 -29.45 -12.44 -25.99
CA SER A 233 -29.27 -13.39 -24.87
C SER A 233 -27.87 -14.00 -24.86
N ALA A 234 -27.32 -14.34 -26.03
CA ALA A 234 -25.95 -14.85 -26.14
C ALA A 234 -24.93 -13.81 -25.66
N ALA A 235 -25.04 -12.56 -26.10
CA ALA A 235 -24.12 -11.52 -25.64
C ALA A 235 -24.21 -11.27 -24.13
N LEU A 236 -25.40 -11.31 -23.53
CA LEU A 236 -25.58 -11.22 -22.08
C LEU A 236 -24.89 -12.38 -21.35
N LEU A 237 -25.00 -13.62 -21.87
CA LEU A 237 -24.29 -14.78 -21.33
C LEU A 237 -22.77 -14.64 -21.46
N GLY A 238 -22.26 -14.09 -22.56
CA GLY A 238 -20.83 -13.79 -22.71
C GLY A 238 -20.34 -12.75 -21.70
N GLY A 239 -21.14 -11.71 -21.45
CA GLY A 239 -20.91 -10.77 -20.35
C GLY A 239 -20.96 -11.43 -18.97
N ALA A 240 -21.86 -12.39 -18.76
CA ALA A 240 -21.97 -13.14 -17.51
C ALA A 240 -20.73 -14.02 -17.26
N LEU A 241 -20.22 -14.74 -18.27
CA LEU A 241 -18.96 -15.49 -18.16
C LEU A 241 -17.79 -14.56 -17.83
N ALA A 242 -17.68 -13.41 -18.50
CA ALA A 242 -16.63 -12.43 -18.22
C ALA A 242 -16.75 -11.83 -16.81
N SER A 243 -17.97 -11.58 -16.34
CA SER A 243 -18.22 -11.15 -14.96
C SER A 243 -17.88 -12.24 -13.96
N ALA A 244 -18.11 -13.52 -14.28
CA ALA A 244 -17.86 -14.67 -13.41
C ALA A 244 -16.38 -15.09 -13.35
N GLY A 245 -15.56 -14.76 -14.35
CA GLY A 245 -14.15 -15.12 -14.37
C GLY A 245 -13.34 -14.55 -13.20
N ALA A 246 -12.55 -15.40 -12.53
CA ALA A 246 -11.74 -15.02 -11.37
C ALA A 246 -10.62 -14.03 -11.71
N LEU A 247 -10.07 -14.10 -12.92
CA LEU A 247 -8.87 -13.35 -13.31
C LEU A 247 -9.12 -11.82 -13.33
N LEU A 248 -10.22 -11.36 -13.92
CA LEU A 248 -10.53 -9.92 -13.94
C LEU A 248 -10.93 -9.39 -12.55
N LEU A 249 -11.52 -10.24 -11.69
CA LEU A 249 -11.73 -9.88 -10.29
C LEU A 249 -10.39 -9.73 -9.56
N TRP A 250 -9.43 -10.64 -9.80
CA TRP A 250 -8.09 -10.51 -9.25
C TRP A 250 -7.43 -9.19 -9.67
N VAL A 251 -7.53 -8.77 -10.94
CA VAL A 251 -7.05 -7.45 -11.39
C VAL A 251 -7.67 -6.30 -10.58
N SER A 252 -8.96 -6.41 -10.24
CA SER A 252 -9.67 -5.43 -9.41
C SER A 252 -9.13 -5.39 -7.97
N TYR A 253 -8.97 -6.55 -7.32
CA TYR A 253 -8.51 -6.65 -5.93
C TYR A 253 -6.99 -6.48 -5.79
N PHE A 254 -6.26 -6.61 -6.88
CA PHE A 254 -4.86 -6.24 -6.95
C PHE A 254 -4.67 -4.76 -7.32
N ASN A 255 -5.74 -3.96 -7.32
CA ASN A 255 -5.71 -2.50 -7.52
C ASN A 255 -5.06 -2.02 -8.83
N PHE A 256 -5.12 -2.82 -9.91
CA PHE A 256 -4.65 -2.39 -11.23
C PHE A 256 -5.65 -1.42 -11.88
N ASN A 257 -5.75 -0.25 -11.29
CA ASN A 257 -6.72 0.80 -11.60
C ASN A 257 -6.63 1.30 -13.04
N ASN A 258 -5.42 1.49 -13.57
CA ASN A 258 -5.24 1.89 -14.96
C ASN A 258 -5.73 0.80 -15.92
N GLN A 259 -5.49 -0.47 -15.60
CA GLN A 259 -6.01 -1.59 -16.38
C GLN A 259 -7.56 -1.63 -16.33
N LEU A 260 -8.18 -1.39 -15.18
CA LEU A 260 -9.65 -1.31 -15.15
C LEU A 260 -10.21 -0.07 -15.85
N ALA A 261 -9.52 1.07 -15.84
CA ALA A 261 -9.91 2.24 -16.62
C ALA A 261 -9.84 1.98 -18.14
N GLY A 262 -8.84 1.21 -18.58
CA GLY A 262 -8.69 0.80 -19.98
C GLY A 262 -9.68 -0.28 -20.44
N TRP A 263 -10.23 -1.08 -19.52
CA TRP A 263 -11.13 -2.19 -19.81
C TRP A 263 -12.37 -1.83 -20.67
N PRO A 264 -13.22 -0.86 -20.31
CA PRO A 264 -14.36 -0.48 -21.14
C PRO A 264 -13.95 0.13 -22.49
N LEU A 265 -12.84 0.85 -22.52
CA LEU A 265 -12.36 1.54 -23.70
C LEU A 265 -11.80 0.56 -24.74
N LEU A 266 -11.29 -0.61 -24.32
CA LEU A 266 -10.73 -1.61 -25.23
C LEU A 266 -11.78 -2.08 -26.22
N TRP A 267 -12.97 -2.41 -25.70
CA TRP A 267 -14.10 -2.86 -26.51
C TRP A 267 -14.72 -1.71 -27.29
N LEU A 268 -14.84 -0.53 -26.66
CA LEU A 268 -15.40 0.67 -27.29
C LEU A 268 -14.58 1.11 -28.51
N SER A 269 -13.25 1.09 -28.40
CA SER A 269 -12.29 1.45 -29.43
C SER A 269 -12.10 0.40 -30.52
N LEU A 270 -12.68 -0.80 -30.37
CA LEU A 270 -12.83 -1.77 -31.47
C LEU A 270 -14.19 -1.63 -32.17
N THR A 271 -15.24 -1.22 -31.45
CA THR A 271 -16.61 -1.12 -31.98
C THR A 271 -16.89 0.18 -32.73
N ILE A 272 -16.61 1.34 -32.12
CA ILE A 272 -16.99 2.64 -32.70
C ILE A 272 -16.17 2.95 -33.96
N PRO A 273 -14.83 2.81 -33.97
CA PRO A 273 -14.01 3.08 -35.15
C PRO A 273 -14.42 2.28 -36.38
N LEU A 274 -14.68 0.98 -36.23
CA LEU A 274 -15.09 0.12 -37.34
C LEU A 274 -16.42 0.61 -37.96
N ALA A 275 -17.42 0.90 -37.12
CA ALA A 275 -18.72 1.40 -37.57
C ALA A 275 -18.65 2.83 -38.14
N ALA A 276 -17.74 3.66 -37.63
CA ALA A 276 -17.52 5.03 -38.12
C ALA A 276 -16.91 5.03 -39.52
N VAL A 277 -15.93 4.15 -39.78
CA VAL A 277 -15.35 3.96 -41.12
C VAL A 277 -16.42 3.56 -42.12
N ASP A 278 -17.31 2.63 -41.77
CA ASP A 278 -18.44 2.24 -42.62
C ASP A 278 -19.40 3.40 -42.88
N ALA A 279 -19.75 4.14 -41.84
CA ALA A 279 -20.67 5.28 -41.95
C ALA A 279 -20.09 6.43 -42.77
N ALA A 280 -18.76 6.63 -42.74
CA ALA A 280 -18.05 7.63 -43.53
C ALA A 280 -17.84 7.18 -44.98
N ALA A 281 -17.52 5.91 -45.22
CA ALA A 281 -17.41 5.35 -46.57
C ALA A 281 -18.73 5.48 -47.36
N GLY A 282 -19.88 5.40 -46.68
CA GLY A 282 -21.20 5.61 -47.29
C GLY A 282 -21.59 7.07 -47.54
N ARG A 283 -21.06 8.03 -46.78
CA ARG A 283 -21.49 9.46 -46.79
C ARG A 283 -20.42 10.46 -47.23
N GLY A 284 -19.20 10.00 -47.51
CA GLY A 284 -18.07 10.87 -47.79
C GLY A 284 -17.78 11.82 -46.63
N TRP A 285 -17.47 13.09 -46.94
CA TRP A 285 -17.10 14.10 -45.94
C TRP A 285 -18.18 14.30 -44.85
N ARG A 286 -19.46 14.11 -45.16
CA ARG A 286 -20.57 14.27 -44.21
C ARG A 286 -20.51 13.28 -43.03
N GLY A 287 -19.62 12.28 -43.08
CA GLY A 287 -19.34 11.36 -41.97
C GLY A 287 -18.23 11.78 -41.02
N TRP A 288 -17.71 13.01 -41.11
CA TRP A 288 -16.67 13.51 -40.19
C TRP A 288 -17.04 13.45 -38.70
N PRO A 289 -18.31 13.65 -38.24
CA PRO A 289 -18.61 13.58 -36.81
C PRO A 289 -18.37 12.17 -36.25
N GLU A 290 -18.74 11.14 -37.00
CA GLU A 290 -18.49 9.74 -36.63
C GLU A 290 -16.98 9.44 -36.56
N LEU A 291 -16.19 9.97 -37.50
CA LEU A 291 -14.73 9.81 -37.49
C LEU A 291 -14.07 10.53 -36.31
N LEU A 292 -14.54 11.73 -35.94
CA LEU A 292 -14.05 12.42 -34.74
C LEU A 292 -14.39 11.67 -33.46
N LEU A 293 -15.61 11.15 -33.35
CA LEU A 293 -16.00 10.32 -32.21
C LEU A 293 -15.13 9.06 -32.12
N ALA A 294 -14.82 8.43 -33.25
CA ALA A 294 -13.90 7.30 -33.30
C ALA A 294 -12.48 7.67 -32.86
N ALA A 295 -11.92 8.80 -33.35
CA ALA A 295 -10.60 9.28 -32.95
C ALA A 295 -10.54 9.58 -31.45
N LEU A 296 -11.58 10.22 -30.90
CA LEU A 296 -11.72 10.50 -29.46
C LEU A 296 -11.64 9.22 -28.62
N VAL A 297 -12.36 8.18 -29.02
CA VAL A 297 -12.40 6.90 -28.29
C VAL A 297 -11.06 6.17 -28.35
N VAL A 298 -10.38 6.19 -29.50
CA VAL A 298 -9.02 5.62 -29.62
C VAL A 298 -8.02 6.37 -28.76
N MET A 299 -8.09 7.71 -28.76
CA MET A 299 -7.25 8.55 -27.89
C MET A 299 -7.51 8.25 -26.41
N ALA A 300 -8.78 8.12 -26.01
CA ALA A 300 -9.15 7.80 -24.64
C ALA A 300 -8.53 6.48 -24.15
N GLN A 301 -8.46 5.45 -25.01
CA GLN A 301 -7.81 4.18 -24.66
C GLN A 301 -6.34 4.39 -24.25
N ALA A 302 -5.63 5.24 -24.98
CA ALA A 302 -4.24 5.53 -24.71
C ALA A 302 -4.07 6.40 -23.45
N VAL A 303 -4.94 7.40 -23.24
CA VAL A 303 -5.00 8.20 -21.98
C VAL A 303 -5.25 7.31 -20.76
N ALA A 304 -6.16 6.35 -20.89
CA ALA A 304 -6.51 5.43 -19.82
C ALA A 304 -5.38 4.45 -19.52
N TYR A 305 -4.89 3.75 -20.54
CA TYR A 305 -3.87 2.71 -20.35
C TYR A 305 -3.21 2.28 -21.66
N TYR A 306 -2.03 2.81 -21.97
CA TYR A 306 -1.27 2.44 -23.18
C TYR A 306 -0.96 0.96 -23.29
N ALA A 307 -0.71 0.24 -22.20
CA ALA A 307 -0.39 -1.18 -22.29
C ALA A 307 -1.60 -2.04 -22.73
N ALA A 308 -2.82 -1.50 -22.74
CA ALA A 308 -3.93 -2.17 -23.42
C ALA A 308 -3.78 -2.14 -24.95
N LEU A 309 -3.00 -1.20 -25.51
CA LEU A 309 -2.78 -1.06 -26.94
C LEU A 309 -2.06 -2.28 -27.53
N THR A 310 -1.30 -3.02 -26.73
CA THR A 310 -0.58 -4.22 -27.17
C THR A 310 -1.53 -5.36 -27.57
N LEU A 311 -2.71 -5.46 -26.93
CA LEU A 311 -3.79 -6.36 -27.33
C LEU A 311 -4.73 -5.69 -28.35
N TRP A 312 -5.04 -4.40 -28.17
CA TRP A 312 -5.93 -3.68 -29.08
C TRP A 312 -5.40 -3.67 -30.50
N ALA A 313 -4.11 -3.42 -30.71
CA ALA A 313 -3.49 -3.30 -32.03
C ALA A 313 -3.68 -4.56 -32.90
N PRO A 314 -3.32 -5.79 -32.46
CA PRO A 314 -3.56 -6.99 -33.26
C PRO A 314 -5.05 -7.25 -33.51
N LEU A 315 -5.94 -6.96 -32.55
CA LEU A 315 -7.39 -7.09 -32.75
C LEU A 315 -7.94 -6.08 -33.78
N ALA A 316 -7.51 -4.82 -33.69
CA ALA A 316 -7.90 -3.76 -34.61
C ALA A 316 -7.38 -4.02 -36.03
N LEU A 317 -6.13 -4.49 -36.16
CA LEU A 317 -5.54 -4.91 -37.43
C LEU A 317 -6.33 -6.06 -38.06
N ALA A 318 -6.65 -7.09 -37.28
CA ALA A 318 -7.43 -8.23 -37.76
C ALA A 318 -8.84 -7.81 -38.22
N ALA A 319 -9.53 -6.97 -37.44
CA ALA A 319 -10.85 -6.46 -37.78
C ALA A 319 -10.82 -5.55 -39.02
N GLY A 320 -9.83 -4.67 -39.11
CA GLY A 320 -9.64 -3.75 -40.24
C GLY A 320 -9.29 -4.49 -41.54
N ALA A 321 -8.36 -5.44 -41.49
CA ALA A 321 -8.01 -6.28 -42.64
C ALA A 321 -9.22 -7.06 -43.17
N LEU A 322 -9.99 -7.67 -42.27
CA LEU A 322 -11.21 -8.36 -42.63
C LEU A 322 -12.23 -7.42 -43.28
N ARG A 323 -12.38 -6.20 -42.75
CA ARG A 323 -13.29 -5.21 -43.32
C ARG A 323 -12.89 -4.79 -44.73
N LEU A 324 -11.60 -4.59 -44.97
CA LEU A 324 -11.06 -4.27 -46.30
C LEU A 324 -11.30 -5.40 -47.30
N LEU A 325 -11.11 -6.65 -46.88
CA LEU A 325 -11.42 -7.83 -47.71
C LEU A 325 -12.91 -7.88 -48.07
N GLN A 326 -13.80 -7.60 -47.11
CA GLN A 326 -15.24 -7.52 -47.37
C GLN A 326 -15.56 -6.39 -48.36
N ALA A 327 -14.96 -5.21 -48.19
CA ALA A 327 -15.18 -4.04 -49.06
C ALA A 327 -14.75 -4.29 -50.51
N ARG A 328 -13.76 -5.17 -50.74
CA ARG A 328 -13.33 -5.59 -52.09
C ARG A 328 -14.42 -6.33 -52.85
N HIS A 329 -15.31 -7.03 -52.15
CA HIS A 329 -16.35 -7.88 -52.75
C HIS A 329 -17.76 -7.27 -52.70
N GLU A 330 -17.94 -6.09 -52.07
CA GLU A 330 -19.25 -5.43 -51.93
C GLU A 330 -19.71 -4.73 -53.22
N ALA A 331 -19.02 -3.66 -53.63
CA ALA A 331 -19.38 -2.86 -54.80
C ALA A 331 -18.14 -2.16 -55.40
N PRO A 332 -18.13 -1.86 -56.71
CA PRO A 332 -17.06 -1.09 -57.33
C PRO A 332 -16.79 0.23 -56.58
N GLY A 333 -15.52 0.51 -56.28
CA GLY A 333 -15.11 1.72 -55.56
C GLY A 333 -15.38 1.72 -54.04
N GLN A 334 -16.06 0.71 -53.48
CA GLN A 334 -16.29 0.60 -52.04
C GLN A 334 -14.98 0.46 -51.25
N LEU A 335 -14.05 -0.38 -51.74
CA LEU A 335 -12.71 -0.52 -51.16
C LEU A 335 -11.99 0.83 -51.05
N ARG A 336 -12.02 1.66 -52.11
CA ARG A 336 -11.41 3.00 -52.11
C ARG A 336 -12.05 3.92 -51.06
N ARG A 337 -13.37 3.88 -50.92
CA ARG A 337 -14.10 4.69 -49.92
C ARG A 337 -13.79 4.27 -48.49
N VAL A 338 -13.72 2.96 -48.22
CA VAL A 338 -13.32 2.43 -46.90
C VAL A 338 -11.87 2.79 -46.58
N LEU A 339 -10.94 2.64 -47.55
CA LEU A 339 -9.55 3.06 -47.39
C LEU A 339 -9.44 4.57 -47.10
N GLY A 340 -10.17 5.40 -47.84
CA GLY A 340 -10.17 6.85 -47.61
C GLY A 340 -10.70 7.23 -46.23
N ALA A 341 -11.79 6.60 -45.77
CA ALA A 341 -12.32 6.80 -44.43
C ALA A 341 -11.37 6.32 -43.32
N ALA A 342 -10.71 5.17 -43.52
CA ALA A 342 -9.71 4.64 -42.60
C ALA A 342 -8.47 5.55 -42.52
N ALA A 343 -7.99 6.07 -43.65
CA ALA A 343 -6.89 7.03 -43.70
C ALA A 343 -7.24 8.35 -43.01
N ALA A 344 -8.47 8.85 -43.21
CA ALA A 344 -8.96 10.04 -42.51
C ALA A 344 -9.03 9.82 -40.99
N LEU A 345 -9.51 8.66 -40.55
CA LEU A 345 -9.51 8.30 -39.13
C LEU A 345 -8.08 8.22 -38.57
N ALA A 346 -7.15 7.60 -39.30
CA ALA A 346 -5.75 7.50 -38.90
C ALA A 346 -5.12 8.90 -38.76
N ALA A 347 -5.36 9.79 -39.73
CA ALA A 347 -4.88 11.17 -39.67
C ALA A 347 -5.44 11.94 -38.47
N LEU A 348 -6.76 11.85 -38.23
CA LEU A 348 -7.39 12.45 -37.04
C LEU A 348 -6.83 11.88 -35.74
N GLY A 349 -6.62 10.55 -35.69
CA GLY A 349 -6.02 9.87 -34.55
C GLY A 349 -4.58 10.32 -34.30
N MET A 350 -3.76 10.47 -35.34
CA MET A 350 -2.39 10.98 -35.23
C MET A 350 -2.36 12.41 -34.67
N VAL A 351 -3.21 13.29 -35.18
CA VAL A 351 -3.33 14.68 -34.67
C VAL A 351 -3.77 14.68 -33.20
N ALA A 352 -4.78 13.88 -32.85
CA ALA A 352 -5.27 13.77 -31.48
C ALA A 352 -4.22 13.17 -30.52
N ALA A 353 -3.35 12.30 -31.02
CA ALA A 353 -2.32 11.61 -30.22
C ALA A 353 -1.03 12.42 -30.04
N VAL A 354 -0.84 13.57 -30.70
CA VAL A 354 0.41 14.37 -30.58
C VAL A 354 0.81 14.65 -29.13
N PRO A 355 -0.09 15.11 -28.23
CA PRO A 355 0.27 15.34 -26.83
C PRO A 355 0.69 14.05 -26.11
N LEU A 356 -0.03 12.95 -26.37
CA LEU A 356 0.26 11.63 -25.79
C LEU A 356 1.61 11.10 -26.25
N ALA A 357 1.94 11.26 -27.54
CA ALA A 357 3.20 10.79 -28.09
C ALA A 357 4.40 11.47 -27.42
N ARG A 358 4.28 12.77 -27.10
CA ARG A 358 5.30 13.50 -26.35
C ARG A 358 5.47 12.91 -24.95
N ASP A 359 4.39 12.74 -24.20
CA ASP A 359 4.43 12.18 -22.84
C ASP A 359 4.96 10.74 -22.83
N TYR A 360 4.54 9.94 -23.81
CA TYR A 360 4.97 8.56 -23.98
C TYR A 360 6.48 8.45 -24.23
N LEU A 361 7.01 9.26 -25.15
CA LEU A 361 8.43 9.26 -25.50
C LEU A 361 9.31 9.90 -24.41
N ALA A 362 8.79 10.87 -23.66
CA ALA A 362 9.55 11.60 -22.64
C ALA A 362 9.84 10.79 -21.36
N GLY A 363 9.13 9.68 -21.10
CA GLY A 363 9.39 8.91 -19.88
C GLY A 363 8.70 7.55 -19.76
N PHE A 364 7.68 7.27 -20.57
CA PHE A 364 6.92 6.02 -20.47
C PHE A 364 7.59 4.86 -21.23
N ALA A 365 8.02 5.10 -22.47
CA ALA A 365 8.56 4.08 -23.37
C ALA A 365 9.78 3.35 -22.79
N TRP A 366 10.75 4.10 -22.26
CA TRP A 366 11.98 3.52 -21.71
C TRP A 366 11.74 2.73 -20.40
N ARG A 367 10.74 3.11 -19.59
CA ARG A 367 10.46 2.46 -18.30
C ARG A 367 9.58 1.21 -18.39
N TYR A 368 8.72 1.10 -19.40
CA TYR A 368 7.93 -0.12 -19.66
C TYR A 368 8.62 -1.12 -20.60
N ALA A 369 9.76 -0.75 -21.19
CA ALA A 369 10.56 -1.66 -22.02
C ALA A 369 11.29 -2.74 -21.20
N GLY A 370 11.44 -2.56 -19.88
CA GLY A 370 12.04 -3.55 -18.98
C GLY A 370 11.04 -4.63 -18.54
N GLN A 371 11.53 -5.86 -18.37
CA GLN A 371 10.77 -6.90 -17.68
C GLN A 371 10.68 -6.57 -16.19
N VAL A 372 9.48 -6.27 -15.70
CA VAL A 372 9.21 -6.04 -14.28
C VAL A 372 8.92 -7.37 -13.62
N THR A 373 9.86 -7.82 -12.79
CA THR A 373 9.79 -9.09 -12.05
C THR A 373 9.28 -8.94 -10.61
N SER A 374 8.95 -7.71 -10.20
CA SER A 374 8.69 -7.34 -8.79
C SER A 374 7.47 -7.99 -8.14
N LEU A 375 6.55 -8.60 -8.91
CA LEU A 375 5.37 -9.28 -8.36
C LEU A 375 5.53 -10.79 -8.15
N GLY A 376 6.72 -11.34 -8.37
CA GLY A 376 6.96 -12.75 -8.08
C GLY A 376 6.31 -13.73 -9.08
N VAL A 377 5.88 -13.25 -10.25
CA VAL A 377 5.25 -14.07 -11.29
C VAL A 377 6.34 -14.69 -12.17
N PHE A 378 6.89 -15.82 -11.71
CA PHE A 378 8.00 -16.51 -12.35
C PHE A 378 7.63 -17.86 -12.96
N ARG A 379 6.35 -18.22 -12.93
CA ARG A 379 5.86 -19.52 -13.38
C ARG A 379 5.03 -19.43 -14.64
N PHE A 380 4.91 -20.57 -15.31
CA PHE A 380 3.93 -20.76 -16.36
C PHE A 380 2.51 -20.54 -15.80
N ILE A 381 1.70 -19.81 -16.56
CA ILE A 381 0.32 -19.50 -16.21
C ILE A 381 -0.59 -20.41 -17.03
N GLY A 382 -1.36 -21.26 -16.34
CA GLY A 382 -2.20 -22.28 -16.95
C GLY A 382 -3.43 -21.73 -17.67
N ALA A 383 -3.98 -22.51 -18.59
CA ALA A 383 -5.21 -22.15 -19.32
C ALA A 383 -6.43 -22.01 -18.39
N ASP A 384 -6.48 -22.77 -17.30
CA ASP A 384 -7.50 -22.67 -16.25
C ASP A 384 -7.45 -21.33 -15.52
N GLU A 385 -6.25 -20.82 -15.22
CA GLU A 385 -6.07 -19.50 -14.62
C GLU A 385 -6.39 -18.38 -15.60
N VAL A 386 -5.95 -18.51 -16.86
CA VAL A 386 -6.29 -17.58 -17.95
C VAL A 386 -7.79 -17.49 -18.13
N LEU A 387 -8.50 -18.62 -18.14
CA LEU A 387 -9.96 -18.66 -18.20
C LEU A 387 -10.64 -18.23 -16.90
N GLY A 388 -9.91 -17.99 -15.81
CA GLY A 388 -10.47 -17.62 -14.52
C GLY A 388 -11.28 -18.72 -13.83
N ILE A 389 -11.02 -19.98 -14.20
CA ILE A 389 -11.53 -21.19 -13.54
C ILE A 389 -10.80 -21.36 -12.19
N THR A 390 -9.48 -21.26 -12.22
CA THR A 390 -8.65 -21.31 -11.01
C THR A 390 -8.30 -19.89 -10.56
N ALA A 391 -8.42 -19.63 -9.26
CA ALA A 391 -8.09 -18.33 -8.68
C ALA A 391 -6.58 -18.12 -8.61
N PHE A 392 -6.06 -17.19 -9.40
CA PHE A 392 -4.64 -16.80 -9.40
C PHE A 392 -4.19 -16.29 -8.03
N ALA A 393 -2.97 -16.67 -7.62
CA ALA A 393 -2.29 -16.19 -6.43
C ALA A 393 -0.79 -15.95 -6.75
N PRO A 394 -0.20 -14.81 -6.36
CA PRO A 394 1.23 -14.56 -6.51
C PRO A 394 2.07 -15.50 -5.62
N GLY A 395 3.27 -15.87 -6.06
CA GLY A 395 4.26 -16.57 -5.24
C GLY A 395 3.97 -18.04 -4.89
N VAL A 396 2.78 -18.56 -5.22
CA VAL A 396 2.38 -19.95 -4.97
C VAL A 396 1.84 -20.56 -6.26
N ALA A 397 2.28 -21.78 -6.59
CA ALA A 397 1.64 -22.56 -7.64
C ALA A 397 0.25 -22.99 -7.15
N PRO A 398 -0.85 -22.55 -7.78
CA PRO A 398 -2.19 -22.92 -7.32
C PRO A 398 -2.38 -24.41 -7.48
N VAL A 399 -3.02 -25.04 -6.51
CA VAL A 399 -3.54 -26.40 -6.66
C VAL A 399 -4.86 -26.26 -7.40
N PRO A 400 -4.96 -26.67 -8.68
CA PRO A 400 -6.19 -26.53 -9.43
C PRO A 400 -7.28 -27.39 -8.77
N PRO A 401 -8.50 -26.87 -8.61
CA PRO A 401 -9.57 -27.62 -7.98
C PRO A 401 -9.97 -28.84 -8.83
N PRO A 402 -10.59 -29.88 -8.25
CA PRO A 402 -10.88 -31.14 -8.96
C PRO A 402 -11.81 -30.97 -10.17
N TRP A 403 -12.60 -29.90 -10.22
CA TRP A 403 -13.48 -29.56 -11.34
C TRP A 403 -12.81 -28.74 -12.47
N SER A 404 -11.55 -28.35 -12.31
CA SER A 404 -10.81 -27.53 -13.27
C SER A 404 -10.66 -28.21 -14.65
N MET A 405 -10.20 -29.46 -14.68
CA MET A 405 -10.07 -30.22 -15.93
C MET A 405 -11.41 -30.47 -16.63
N PRO A 406 -12.46 -30.96 -15.94
CA PRO A 406 -13.79 -31.04 -16.52
C PRO A 406 -14.26 -29.71 -17.11
N ALA A 407 -14.09 -28.60 -16.40
CA ALA A 407 -14.48 -27.27 -16.89
C ALA A 407 -13.65 -26.84 -18.12
N LEU A 408 -12.35 -27.14 -18.16
CA LEU A 408 -11.49 -26.90 -19.32
C LEU A 408 -11.94 -27.70 -20.55
N LEU A 409 -12.28 -28.97 -20.38
CA LEU A 409 -12.78 -29.80 -21.48
C LEU A 409 -14.11 -29.26 -22.02
N LEU A 410 -15.03 -28.85 -21.14
CA LEU A 410 -16.28 -28.21 -21.54
C LEU A 410 -16.05 -26.90 -22.30
N ALA A 411 -15.17 -26.03 -21.78
CA ALA A 411 -14.79 -24.80 -22.43
C ALA A 411 -14.15 -25.06 -23.81
N GLY A 412 -13.23 -26.01 -23.89
CA GLY A 412 -12.57 -26.42 -25.14
C GLY A 412 -13.55 -26.96 -26.17
N GLY A 413 -14.48 -27.81 -25.76
CA GLY A 413 -15.52 -28.35 -26.65
C GLY A 413 -16.44 -27.26 -27.22
N LEU A 414 -16.90 -26.33 -26.38
CA LEU A 414 -17.71 -25.19 -26.81
C LEU A 414 -16.93 -24.20 -27.68
N LEU A 415 -15.65 -23.98 -27.37
CA LEU A 415 -14.77 -23.15 -28.17
C LEU A 415 -14.60 -23.74 -29.58
N LEU A 416 -14.28 -25.03 -29.67
CA LEU A 416 -14.19 -25.75 -30.96
C LEU A 416 -15.51 -25.68 -31.73
N ALA A 417 -16.64 -25.91 -31.06
CA ALA A 417 -17.97 -25.74 -31.65
C ALA A 417 -18.15 -24.31 -32.22
N GLY A 418 -17.68 -23.28 -31.52
CA GLY A 418 -17.72 -21.88 -31.98
C GLY A 418 -16.86 -21.58 -33.20
N LEU A 419 -15.76 -22.31 -33.40
CA LEU A 419 -14.88 -22.15 -34.56
C LEU A 419 -15.35 -22.96 -35.78
N VAL A 420 -16.08 -24.06 -35.56
CA VAL A 420 -16.45 -25.03 -36.61
C VAL A 420 -17.91 -24.94 -37.05
N LEU A 421 -18.86 -24.84 -36.10
CA LEU A 421 -20.30 -24.99 -36.35
C LEU A 421 -21.04 -23.79 -36.93
N PRO A 422 -20.63 -22.51 -36.80
CA PRO A 422 -21.40 -21.40 -37.36
C PRO A 422 -21.48 -21.48 -38.90
N ARG A 423 -22.52 -22.16 -39.41
CA ARG A 423 -22.84 -22.27 -40.85
C ARG A 423 -23.69 -21.09 -41.34
N ALA A 424 -24.33 -20.34 -40.45
CA ALA A 424 -25.11 -19.15 -40.81
C ALA A 424 -24.20 -17.91 -40.94
N ALA A 425 -23.90 -17.54 -42.19
CA ALA A 425 -23.18 -16.34 -42.66
C ALA A 425 -21.65 -16.30 -42.39
N GLY A 426 -20.86 -16.56 -43.44
CA GLY A 426 -19.40 -16.61 -43.40
C GLY A 426 -18.70 -15.41 -42.74
N ALA A 427 -19.32 -14.22 -42.73
CA ALA A 427 -18.74 -13.03 -42.11
C ALA A 427 -18.58 -13.11 -40.59
N ALA A 428 -19.53 -13.69 -39.84
CA ALA A 428 -19.45 -13.75 -38.38
C ALA A 428 -18.41 -14.78 -37.90
N ARG A 429 -18.36 -15.95 -38.56
CA ARG A 429 -17.35 -16.98 -38.30
C ARG A 429 -15.94 -16.46 -38.54
N VAL A 430 -15.72 -15.73 -39.64
CA VAL A 430 -14.41 -15.17 -39.97
C VAL A 430 -13.98 -14.10 -38.97
N ARG A 431 -14.91 -13.29 -38.43
CA ARG A 431 -14.61 -12.35 -37.34
C ARG A 431 -14.08 -13.07 -36.09
N TRP A 432 -14.73 -14.17 -35.68
CA TRP A 432 -14.29 -14.97 -34.53
C TRP A 432 -12.93 -15.61 -34.74
N LEU A 433 -12.69 -16.18 -35.93
CA LEU A 433 -11.38 -16.77 -36.29
C LEU A 433 -10.27 -15.71 -36.27
N ALA A 434 -10.53 -14.53 -36.85
CA ALA A 434 -9.56 -13.44 -36.89
C ALA A 434 -9.23 -12.91 -35.48
N ALA A 435 -10.25 -12.66 -34.65
CA ALA A 435 -10.05 -12.21 -33.28
C ALA A 435 -9.36 -13.27 -32.41
N GLY A 436 -9.73 -14.55 -32.55
CA GLY A 436 -9.11 -15.66 -31.85
C GLY A 436 -7.64 -15.83 -32.23
N ALA A 437 -7.32 -15.80 -33.54
CA ALA A 437 -5.95 -15.90 -34.02
C ALA A 437 -5.08 -14.73 -33.55
N ALA A 438 -5.58 -13.50 -33.63
CA ALA A 438 -4.89 -12.31 -33.12
C ALA A 438 -4.62 -12.41 -31.61
N THR A 439 -5.60 -12.89 -30.85
CA THR A 439 -5.49 -13.07 -29.40
C THR A 439 -4.45 -14.14 -29.04
N LEU A 440 -4.50 -15.30 -29.71
CA LEU A 440 -3.54 -16.38 -29.48
C LEU A 440 -2.12 -15.98 -29.88
N ALA A 441 -1.95 -15.27 -31.00
CA ALA A 441 -0.64 -14.76 -31.42
C ALA A 441 -0.06 -13.79 -30.39
N TYR A 442 -0.88 -12.86 -29.87
CA TYR A 442 -0.48 -11.92 -28.82
C TYR A 442 -0.06 -12.64 -27.53
N LEU A 443 -0.88 -13.58 -27.04
CA LEU A 443 -0.58 -14.32 -25.83
C LEU A 443 0.64 -15.24 -26.00
N ALA A 444 0.78 -15.90 -27.16
CA ALA A 444 1.94 -16.72 -27.47
C ALA A 444 3.23 -15.88 -27.56
N TRP A 445 3.15 -14.67 -28.13
CA TRP A 445 4.28 -13.74 -28.15
C TRP A 445 4.71 -13.35 -26.74
N LEU A 446 3.77 -13.04 -25.83
CA LEU A 446 4.12 -12.75 -24.44
C LEU A 446 4.66 -13.96 -23.68
N GLN A 447 4.10 -15.14 -23.92
CA GLN A 447 4.45 -16.36 -23.20
C GLN A 447 5.79 -16.94 -23.65
N PHE A 448 6.02 -17.01 -24.96
CA PHE A 448 7.14 -17.73 -25.56
C PHE A 448 8.14 -16.80 -26.27
N GLY A 449 7.68 -15.71 -26.86
CA GLY A 449 8.53 -14.79 -27.62
C GLY A 449 9.27 -13.76 -26.76
N GLN A 450 8.58 -13.17 -25.78
CA GLN A 450 9.16 -12.24 -24.81
C GLN A 450 9.48 -12.91 -23.47
N ALA A 451 8.89 -14.09 -23.21
CA ALA A 451 8.96 -14.78 -21.92
C ALA A 451 8.70 -13.83 -20.74
N TYR A 452 7.57 -13.11 -20.79
CA TYR A 452 7.22 -12.08 -19.82
C TYR A 452 5.93 -12.44 -19.05
N PRO A 453 6.00 -13.32 -18.03
CA PRO A 453 4.82 -13.88 -17.36
C PRO A 453 3.89 -12.84 -16.73
N TYR A 454 4.46 -11.75 -16.18
CA TYR A 454 3.67 -10.65 -15.62
C TYR A 454 2.82 -9.95 -16.70
N ALA A 455 3.44 -9.61 -17.84
CA ALA A 455 2.71 -9.02 -18.96
C ALA A 455 1.72 -10.01 -19.59
N PHE A 456 2.09 -11.30 -19.69
CA PHE A 456 1.19 -12.37 -20.12
C PHE A 456 -0.08 -12.38 -19.27
N MET A 457 0.04 -12.37 -17.95
CA MET A 457 -1.11 -12.39 -17.05
C MET A 457 -2.02 -11.16 -17.25
N LYS A 458 -1.44 -9.96 -17.31
CA LYS A 458 -2.23 -8.74 -17.54
C LYS A 458 -2.90 -8.75 -18.91
N GLY A 459 -2.20 -9.20 -19.94
CA GLY A 459 -2.74 -9.36 -21.29
C GLY A 459 -3.88 -10.39 -21.33
N ALA A 460 -3.71 -11.52 -20.66
CA ALA A 460 -4.68 -12.60 -20.56
C ALA A 460 -6.01 -12.11 -19.95
N ALA A 461 -5.95 -11.26 -18.92
CA ALA A 461 -7.14 -10.70 -18.28
C ALA A 461 -8.04 -9.90 -19.23
N TYR A 462 -7.48 -9.30 -20.29
CA TYR A 462 -8.27 -8.68 -21.35
C TYR A 462 -8.66 -9.67 -22.44
N ALA A 463 -7.69 -10.48 -22.88
CA ALA A 463 -7.83 -11.42 -23.98
C ALA A 463 -8.91 -12.49 -23.75
N VAL A 464 -9.10 -12.91 -22.49
CA VAL A 464 -10.03 -13.99 -22.12
C VAL A 464 -11.48 -13.74 -22.57
N ALA A 465 -11.90 -12.47 -22.66
CA ALA A 465 -13.25 -12.14 -23.14
C ALA A 465 -13.50 -12.54 -24.61
N VAL A 466 -12.46 -12.59 -25.44
CA VAL A 466 -12.56 -13.16 -26.80
C VAL A 466 -12.88 -14.65 -26.72
N ALA A 467 -12.22 -15.39 -25.82
CA ALA A 467 -12.48 -16.81 -25.62
C ALA A 467 -13.92 -17.07 -25.11
N TYR A 468 -14.40 -16.30 -24.12
CA TYR A 468 -15.79 -16.38 -23.68
C TYR A 468 -16.79 -16.09 -24.81
N GLY A 469 -16.49 -15.11 -25.67
CA GLY A 469 -17.29 -14.81 -26.86
C GLY A 469 -17.38 -16.00 -27.82
N ILE A 470 -16.26 -16.69 -28.10
CA ILE A 470 -16.21 -17.88 -28.96
C ILE A 470 -16.96 -19.05 -28.34
N ILE A 471 -16.78 -19.29 -27.02
CA ILE A 471 -17.49 -20.33 -26.26
C ILE A 471 -19.01 -20.14 -26.41
N ILE A 472 -19.49 -18.92 -26.23
CA ILE A 472 -20.92 -18.61 -26.35
C ILE A 472 -21.40 -18.64 -27.79
N ALA A 473 -20.59 -18.24 -28.77
CA ALA A 473 -20.91 -18.41 -30.18
C ALA A 473 -21.09 -19.91 -30.52
N GLY A 474 -20.23 -20.77 -29.97
CA GLY A 474 -20.31 -22.22 -30.12
C GLY A 474 -21.52 -22.82 -29.46
N TRP A 475 -21.81 -22.43 -28.21
CA TRP A 475 -23.05 -22.81 -27.54
C TRP A 475 -24.29 -22.38 -28.35
N ALA A 476 -24.34 -21.13 -28.81
CA ALA A 476 -25.48 -20.63 -29.57
C ALA A 476 -25.66 -21.37 -30.91
N ALA A 477 -24.57 -21.65 -31.63
CA ALA A 477 -24.60 -22.41 -32.87
C ALA A 477 -25.03 -23.86 -32.64
N ALA A 478 -24.43 -24.56 -31.67
CA ALA A 478 -24.80 -25.93 -31.33
C ALA A 478 -26.27 -26.03 -30.89
N ARG A 479 -26.75 -25.07 -30.11
CA ARG A 479 -28.13 -25.02 -29.63
C ARG A 479 -29.16 -24.83 -30.75
N GLN A 480 -28.78 -24.19 -31.86
CA GLN A 480 -29.63 -24.08 -33.06
C GLN A 480 -29.79 -25.44 -33.76
N HIS A 481 -28.79 -26.31 -33.71
CA HIS A 481 -28.80 -27.64 -34.34
C HIS A 481 -29.48 -28.73 -33.49
N LEU A 482 -29.68 -28.49 -32.21
CA LEU A 482 -30.31 -29.43 -31.28
C LEU A 482 -31.77 -29.01 -30.99
N THR A 483 -32.66 -29.98 -30.76
CA THR A 483 -34.07 -29.75 -30.42
C THR A 483 -34.50 -30.56 -29.20
N GLY A 484 -35.52 -30.07 -28.48
CA GLY A 484 -36.10 -30.76 -27.32
C GLY A 484 -35.07 -31.14 -26.24
N ARG A 485 -35.19 -32.36 -25.71
CA ARG A 485 -34.32 -32.89 -24.64
C ARG A 485 -32.83 -32.95 -25.00
N ARG A 486 -32.47 -32.95 -26.29
CA ARG A 486 -31.07 -32.96 -26.75
C ARG A 486 -30.33 -31.65 -26.44
N ARG A 487 -31.02 -30.56 -26.12
CA ARG A 487 -30.42 -29.29 -25.66
C ARG A 487 -29.96 -29.32 -24.20
N LEU A 488 -30.59 -30.16 -23.37
CA LEU A 488 -30.33 -30.23 -21.93
C LEU A 488 -28.85 -30.46 -21.59
N PRO A 489 -28.13 -31.43 -22.18
CA PRO A 489 -26.71 -31.63 -21.86
C PRO A 489 -25.83 -30.44 -22.26
N LEU A 490 -26.14 -29.75 -23.37
CA LEU A 490 -25.42 -28.56 -23.82
C LEU A 490 -25.63 -27.37 -22.87
N ASP A 491 -26.88 -27.14 -22.45
CA ASP A 491 -27.22 -26.09 -21.50
C ASP A 491 -26.65 -26.39 -20.10
N ALA A 492 -26.64 -27.67 -19.69
CA ALA A 492 -25.99 -28.12 -18.45
C ALA A 492 -24.46 -27.96 -18.49
N ALA A 493 -23.82 -28.22 -19.62
CA ALA A 493 -22.38 -27.99 -19.81
C ALA A 493 -22.01 -26.51 -19.66
N LEU A 494 -22.79 -25.60 -20.26
CA LEU A 494 -22.57 -24.17 -20.09
C LEU A 494 -22.78 -23.74 -18.62
N LEU A 495 -23.82 -24.27 -17.96
CA LEU A 495 -24.08 -23.97 -16.55
C LEU A 495 -22.96 -24.49 -15.64
N ALA A 496 -22.43 -25.69 -15.90
CA ALA A 496 -21.30 -26.26 -15.16
C ALA A 496 -20.02 -25.42 -15.34
N LEU A 497 -19.74 -24.95 -16.56
CA LEU A 497 -18.66 -24.01 -16.81
C LEU A 497 -18.85 -22.68 -16.06
N PHE A 498 -20.07 -22.13 -16.07
CA PHE A 498 -20.37 -20.91 -15.31
C PHE A 498 -20.19 -21.13 -13.80
N GLY A 499 -20.64 -22.26 -13.26
CA GLY A 499 -20.44 -22.65 -11.86
C GLY A 499 -18.97 -22.78 -11.49
N ALA A 500 -18.15 -23.35 -12.38
CA ALA A 500 -16.70 -23.40 -12.23
C ALA A 500 -16.07 -22.00 -12.15
N LEU A 501 -16.43 -21.08 -13.05
CA LEU A 501 -15.94 -19.70 -12.99
C LEU A 501 -16.35 -18.99 -11.69
N LEU A 502 -17.62 -19.15 -11.27
CA LEU A 502 -18.11 -18.61 -10.00
C LEU A 502 -17.36 -19.16 -8.79
N ALA A 503 -17.02 -20.45 -8.79
CA ALA A 503 -16.25 -21.06 -7.72
C ALA A 503 -14.83 -20.47 -7.64
N GLY A 504 -14.17 -20.25 -8.79
CA GLY A 504 -12.89 -19.54 -8.86
C GLY A 504 -13.00 -18.10 -8.36
N GLN A 505 -14.05 -17.40 -8.75
CA GLN A 505 -14.33 -16.05 -8.26
C GLN A 505 -14.54 -16.00 -6.75
N LEU A 506 -15.32 -16.94 -6.22
CA LEU A 506 -15.59 -17.03 -4.78
C LEU A 506 -14.30 -17.27 -3.99
N GLN A 507 -13.37 -18.08 -4.51
CA GLN A 507 -12.05 -18.23 -3.89
C GLN A 507 -11.30 -16.90 -3.81
N VAL A 508 -11.33 -16.07 -4.86
CA VAL A 508 -10.73 -14.73 -4.84
C VAL A 508 -11.40 -13.85 -3.78
N VAL A 509 -12.74 -13.85 -3.71
CA VAL A 509 -13.50 -13.10 -2.69
C VAL A 509 -13.15 -13.55 -1.27
N GLN A 510 -13.18 -14.87 -1.01
CA GLN A 510 -12.90 -15.44 0.30
C GLN A 510 -11.50 -15.08 0.82
N ARG A 511 -10.48 -15.13 -0.04
CA ARG A 511 -9.12 -14.69 0.33
C ARG A 511 -9.07 -13.25 0.85
N HIS A 512 -9.93 -12.38 0.32
CA HIS A 512 -9.99 -10.95 0.67
C HIS A 512 -11.03 -10.62 1.75
N LEU A 513 -11.85 -11.59 2.14
CA LEU A 513 -12.70 -11.50 3.33
C LEU A 513 -11.92 -11.83 4.61
N GLN A 514 -10.92 -12.70 4.53
CA GLN A 514 -10.17 -13.20 5.69
C GLN A 514 -9.08 -12.23 6.18
N ALA A 515 -8.54 -11.39 5.30
CA ALA A 515 -7.62 -10.33 5.65
C ALA A 515 -8.25 -9.00 5.25
N PRO A 516 -8.34 -8.02 6.16
CA PRO A 516 -8.78 -6.71 5.74
C PRO A 516 -7.70 -6.17 4.77
N GLY A 517 -8.13 -5.43 3.74
CA GLY A 517 -7.26 -5.04 2.62
C GLY A 517 -6.04 -4.21 3.06
N LEU A 518 -5.26 -3.71 2.09
CA LEU A 518 -4.16 -2.79 2.39
C LEU A 518 -4.62 -1.70 3.38
N TYR A 519 -3.85 -1.53 4.46
CA TYR A 519 -3.98 -0.47 5.45
C TYR A 519 -5.17 -0.55 6.42
N ALA A 520 -5.82 -1.69 6.56
CA ALA A 520 -7.01 -1.81 7.40
C ALA A 520 -6.85 -1.33 8.87
N GLY A 521 -5.67 -1.52 9.47
CA GLY A 521 -5.37 -1.01 10.81
C GLY A 521 -4.92 0.46 10.85
N GLU A 522 -4.56 1.02 9.69
CA GLU A 522 -3.89 2.33 9.57
C GLU A 522 -4.82 3.43 9.05
N VAL A 523 -5.68 3.12 8.08
CA VAL A 523 -6.47 4.14 7.35
C VAL A 523 -7.42 4.95 8.23
N PRO A 524 -8.25 4.35 9.10
CA PRO A 524 -9.14 5.13 9.97
C PRO A 524 -8.35 6.09 10.87
N ALA A 525 -7.19 5.63 11.34
CA ALA A 525 -6.27 6.41 12.15
C ALA A 525 -5.60 7.55 11.36
N LEU A 526 -5.01 7.25 10.20
CA LEU A 526 -4.24 8.21 9.40
C LEU A 526 -5.11 9.29 8.73
N LEU A 527 -6.40 9.05 8.51
CA LEU A 527 -7.31 10.12 8.06
C LEU A 527 -7.49 11.21 9.13
N ALA A 528 -7.52 10.83 10.41
CA ALA A 528 -7.57 11.79 11.52
C ALA A 528 -6.28 12.63 11.61
N LEU A 529 -5.13 12.04 11.27
CA LEU A 529 -3.82 12.71 11.29
C LEU A 529 -3.81 14.00 10.48
N ARG A 530 -4.52 14.01 9.36
CA ARG A 530 -4.59 15.14 8.42
C ARG A 530 -5.16 16.42 9.03
N GLN A 531 -5.97 16.31 10.08
CA GLN A 531 -6.55 17.45 10.80
C GLN A 531 -5.61 17.99 11.89
N LEU A 532 -4.63 17.20 12.31
CA LEU A 532 -3.73 17.51 13.41
C LEU A 532 -2.46 18.23 12.96
N VAL A 533 -2.04 18.01 11.71
CA VAL A 533 -0.86 18.64 11.11
C VAL A 533 -1.29 19.83 10.24
N PRO A 534 -0.83 21.06 10.51
CA PRO A 534 -1.16 22.21 9.69
C PRO A 534 -0.55 22.13 8.28
N PRO A 535 -1.22 22.68 7.25
CA PRO A 535 -0.62 22.85 5.92
C PRO A 535 0.71 23.60 5.96
N GLY A 536 1.70 23.10 5.24
CA GLY A 536 3.05 23.67 5.19
C GLY A 536 3.94 23.36 6.39
N ALA A 537 3.43 22.71 7.44
CA ALA A 537 4.25 22.27 8.58
C ALA A 537 5.32 21.27 8.12
N THR A 538 6.44 21.24 8.84
CA THR A 538 7.49 20.25 8.61
C THR A 538 7.27 19.02 9.48
N VAL A 539 7.38 17.83 8.90
CA VAL A 539 7.13 16.56 9.61
C VAL A 539 8.31 15.61 9.39
N LEU A 540 8.94 15.17 10.47
CA LEU A 540 9.84 14.02 10.44
C LEU A 540 8.99 12.75 10.35
N LEU A 541 9.08 12.02 9.24
CA LEU A 541 8.48 10.70 9.11
C LEU A 541 9.54 9.64 9.40
N SER A 542 9.19 8.64 10.21
CA SER A 542 10.14 7.60 10.61
C SER A 542 10.58 6.69 9.46
N GLY A 543 11.88 6.41 9.42
CA GLY A 543 12.49 5.41 8.53
C GLY A 543 12.49 3.98 9.07
N ASP A 544 11.81 3.72 10.19
CA ASP A 544 11.76 2.40 10.83
C ASP A 544 11.41 1.31 9.81
N SER A 545 12.23 0.26 9.79
CA SER A 545 12.07 -0.83 8.84
C SER A 545 10.72 -1.55 8.92
N ARG A 546 10.03 -1.47 10.07
CA ARG A 546 8.68 -2.02 10.30
C ARG A 546 7.58 -1.27 9.52
N LEU A 547 7.82 -0.02 9.14
CA LEU A 547 6.84 0.82 8.43
C LEU A 547 6.98 0.78 6.90
N ARG A 548 8.03 0.15 6.36
CA ARG A 548 8.41 0.23 4.94
C ARG A 548 7.30 -0.19 3.96
N GLY A 549 7.46 0.29 2.73
CA GLY A 549 6.60 -0.06 1.62
C GLY A 549 5.25 0.68 1.69
N PRO A 550 4.14 -0.01 1.40
CA PRO A 550 2.81 0.58 1.34
C PRO A 550 2.43 1.38 2.61
N THR A 551 2.81 0.90 3.79
CA THR A 551 2.44 1.53 5.09
C THR A 551 3.01 2.95 5.21
N LEU A 552 4.27 3.17 4.84
CA LEU A 552 4.84 4.52 4.73
C LEU A 552 4.21 5.32 3.59
N GLY A 553 3.84 4.66 2.48
CA GLY A 553 3.13 5.29 1.38
C GLY A 553 1.83 5.95 1.83
N ILE A 554 0.97 5.23 2.55
CA ILE A 554 -0.31 5.79 3.03
C ILE A 554 -0.13 6.89 4.10
N ALA A 555 0.90 6.78 4.95
CA ALA A 555 1.23 7.85 5.90
C ALA A 555 1.72 9.12 5.18
N ALA A 556 2.57 8.96 4.15
CA ALA A 556 3.00 10.08 3.32
C ALA A 556 1.83 10.71 2.53
N TYR A 557 0.86 9.92 2.07
CA TYR A 557 -0.37 10.41 1.45
C TYR A 557 -1.19 11.27 2.42
N ALA A 558 -1.32 10.85 3.69
CA ALA A 558 -2.00 11.64 4.71
C ALA A 558 -1.31 13.00 4.95
N LEU A 559 -0.01 13.09 4.67
CA LEU A 559 0.86 14.27 4.85
C LEU A 559 1.23 14.99 3.53
N ASP A 560 0.50 14.79 2.44
CA ASP A 560 0.72 15.47 1.14
C ASP A 560 0.64 17.02 1.20
N HIS A 561 0.08 17.58 2.27
CA HIS A 561 -0.03 19.00 2.54
C HIS A 561 1.11 19.54 3.44
N ALA A 562 2.00 18.67 3.90
CA ALA A 562 3.11 18.98 4.79
C ALA A 562 4.46 18.68 4.13
N VAL A 563 5.53 19.31 4.63
CA VAL A 563 6.90 19.10 4.16
C VAL A 563 7.50 17.92 4.94
N VAL A 564 7.60 16.76 4.28
CA VAL A 564 8.11 15.52 4.87
C VAL A 564 9.64 15.47 4.82
N ARG A 565 10.25 15.19 5.96
CA ARG A 565 11.68 14.89 6.15
C ARG A 565 11.85 13.47 6.66
N GLY A 566 12.99 12.87 6.38
CA GLY A 566 13.35 11.51 6.78
C GLY A 566 14.03 10.73 5.66
N SER A 567 14.51 9.54 6.02
CA SER A 567 15.03 8.53 5.10
C SER A 567 14.06 7.36 5.07
N LEU A 568 13.31 7.24 3.98
CA LEU A 568 12.10 6.43 3.86
C LEU A 568 12.17 5.53 2.63
N ARG A 569 11.43 4.43 2.66
CA ARG A 569 11.18 3.60 1.47
C ARG A 569 9.70 3.27 1.40
N THR A 570 8.98 3.91 0.46
CA THR A 570 7.61 3.52 0.07
C THR A 570 7.67 2.33 -0.90
N ALA A 571 6.53 1.88 -1.44
CA ALA A 571 6.52 0.76 -2.37
C ALA A 571 7.35 1.01 -3.65
N TYR A 572 7.26 2.22 -4.21
CA TYR A 572 7.93 2.57 -5.48
C TYR A 572 9.08 3.56 -5.35
N ARG A 573 9.28 4.18 -4.18
CA ARG A 573 10.23 5.29 -4.03
C ARG A 573 11.08 5.16 -2.76
N SER A 574 12.39 5.18 -2.94
CA SER A 574 13.32 5.58 -1.87
C SER A 574 13.36 7.10 -1.81
N TYR A 575 13.27 7.64 -0.60
CA TYR A 575 13.21 9.07 -0.35
C TYR A 575 14.18 9.42 0.76
N ASP A 576 15.17 10.25 0.46
CA ASP A 576 16.23 10.59 1.41
C ASP A 576 16.34 12.12 1.50
N ARG A 577 15.65 12.68 2.49
CA ARG A 577 15.65 14.10 2.82
C ARG A 577 15.72 14.21 4.34
N PRO A 578 16.87 13.87 4.96
CA PRO A 578 16.99 13.80 6.41
C PRO A 578 16.60 15.12 7.08
N ALA A 579 16.23 15.06 8.36
CA ALA A 579 16.10 16.26 9.16
C ALA A 579 17.45 17.00 9.13
N GLY A 580 17.43 18.30 8.83
CA GLY A 580 18.61 19.15 9.00
C GLY A 580 18.88 19.41 10.48
N VAL A 581 19.77 20.37 10.78
CA VAL A 581 20.02 20.80 12.16
C VAL A 581 18.73 21.26 12.83
N LEU A 582 17.84 21.97 12.12
CA LEU A 582 16.52 22.32 12.62
C LEU A 582 15.60 21.10 12.61
N LEU A 583 15.07 20.77 13.78
CA LEU A 583 14.10 19.69 13.91
C LEU A 583 12.77 20.11 13.29
N PRO A 584 12.13 19.22 12.50
CA PRO A 584 10.76 19.41 12.04
C PRO A 584 9.78 19.74 13.18
N ASP A 585 8.70 20.45 12.85
CA ASP A 585 7.68 20.89 13.82
C ASP A 585 6.96 19.70 14.47
N TYR A 586 6.83 18.61 13.72
CA TYR A 586 6.19 17.38 14.15
C TYR A 586 7.05 16.16 13.80
N ALA A 587 6.86 15.07 14.53
CA ALA A 587 7.36 13.75 14.15
C ALA A 587 6.23 12.73 14.12
N LEU A 588 6.09 12.05 12.99
CA LEU A 588 5.27 10.85 12.86
C LEU A 588 6.18 9.63 12.94
N LEU A 589 6.21 9.01 14.12
CA LEU A 589 7.08 7.88 14.42
C LEU A 589 6.28 6.59 14.49
N HIS A 590 6.96 5.44 14.37
CA HIS A 590 6.39 4.17 14.76
C HIS A 590 6.00 4.24 16.25
N ALA A 591 4.86 3.64 16.62
CA ALA A 591 4.28 3.78 17.97
C ALA A 591 5.19 3.30 19.11
N ARG A 592 6.20 2.46 18.78
CA ARG A 592 7.22 1.91 19.68
C ARG A 592 8.58 2.60 19.59
N GLU A 593 8.73 3.65 18.79
CA GLU A 593 9.95 4.47 18.81
C GLU A 593 9.93 5.46 19.97
N ASP A 594 11.10 5.69 20.56
CA ASP A 594 11.28 6.69 21.62
C ASP A 594 11.37 8.10 21.00
N PRO A 595 10.38 8.98 21.23
CA PRO A 595 10.39 10.34 20.69
C PRO A 595 11.40 11.26 21.39
N THR A 596 11.74 10.97 22.66
CA THR A 596 12.55 11.89 23.49
C THR A 596 14.00 11.91 23.04
N ALA A 597 14.53 10.75 22.64
CA ALA A 597 15.85 10.63 22.01
C ALA A 597 15.98 11.45 20.70
N LEU A 598 14.85 11.83 20.08
CA LEU A 598 14.79 12.59 18.84
C LEU A 598 14.45 14.07 19.05
N GLY A 599 14.27 14.52 20.30
CA GLY A 599 13.92 15.92 20.61
C GLY A 599 12.43 16.25 20.50
N TYR A 600 11.56 15.23 20.56
CA TYR A 600 10.11 15.38 20.55
C TYR A 600 9.51 14.95 21.90
N ASP A 601 8.44 15.61 22.30
CA ASP A 601 7.68 15.29 23.51
C ASP A 601 6.18 15.42 23.27
N GLY A 602 5.38 15.05 24.27
CA GLY A 602 3.93 15.24 24.26
C GLY A 602 3.23 14.61 23.04
N ALA A 603 2.98 13.30 23.09
CA ALA A 603 2.21 12.62 22.05
C ALA A 603 0.87 13.34 21.82
N LEU A 604 0.70 13.92 20.62
CA LEU A 604 -0.53 14.59 20.23
C LEU A 604 -1.60 13.57 19.83
N TRP A 605 -1.15 12.43 19.29
CA TRP A 605 -2.02 11.43 18.72
C TRP A 605 -1.31 10.08 18.57
N ARG A 606 -2.08 8.98 18.65
CA ARG A 606 -1.64 7.62 18.38
C ARG A 606 -2.71 6.90 17.56
N GLY A 607 -2.30 6.16 16.54
CA GLY A 607 -3.22 5.35 15.75
C GLY A 607 -2.50 4.43 14.78
N GLY A 608 -3.03 3.22 14.60
CA GLY A 608 -2.37 2.15 13.85
C GLY A 608 -0.96 1.88 14.38
N SER A 609 0.01 1.83 13.48
CA SER A 609 1.43 1.65 13.80
C SER A 609 2.15 2.95 14.13
N PHE A 610 1.44 4.09 14.21
CA PHE A 610 2.04 5.42 14.32
C PHE A 610 1.69 6.17 15.61
N ALA A 611 2.56 7.11 15.96
CA ALA A 611 2.32 8.15 16.95
C ALA A 611 2.85 9.50 16.43
N LEU A 612 2.04 10.55 16.59
CA LEU A 612 2.40 11.92 16.23
C LEU A 612 2.85 12.67 17.48
N TYR A 613 4.00 13.33 17.38
CA TYR A 613 4.59 14.14 18.43
C TYR A 613 4.81 15.57 17.94
N ARG A 614 4.84 16.51 18.87
CA ARG A 614 5.27 17.88 18.60
C ARG A 614 6.73 18.03 18.97
N ARG A 615 7.48 18.89 18.27
CA ARG A 615 8.80 19.30 18.74
C ARG A 615 8.67 19.98 20.10
N ALA A 616 9.54 19.62 21.04
CA ALA A 616 9.57 20.25 22.35
C ALA A 616 9.78 21.77 22.19
N ALA A 617 9.01 22.57 22.95
CA ALA A 617 8.97 24.03 22.75
C ALA A 617 10.32 24.70 22.96
N ASP A 618 11.17 24.13 23.82
CA ASP A 618 12.49 24.64 24.14
C ASP A 618 13.60 24.06 23.26
N VAL A 619 13.31 23.09 22.39
CA VAL A 619 14.27 22.48 21.46
C VAL A 619 14.13 23.10 20.07
N LEU A 620 15.24 23.65 19.55
CA LEU A 620 15.31 24.22 18.20
C LEU A 620 15.75 23.19 17.16
N GLY A 621 16.71 22.37 17.53
CA GLY A 621 17.42 21.54 16.57
C GLY A 621 18.28 20.47 17.19
N ARG A 622 18.73 19.53 16.36
CA ARG A 622 19.61 18.44 16.75
C ARG A 622 20.55 18.07 15.60
N THR A 623 21.76 17.67 15.95
CA THR A 623 22.70 17.01 15.04
C THR A 623 23.11 15.67 15.61
N ASP A 624 22.96 14.60 14.84
CA ASP A 624 23.50 13.29 15.18
C ASP A 624 24.97 13.20 14.75
N ASP A 625 25.85 12.69 15.62
CA ASP A 625 27.31 12.61 15.37
C ASP A 625 27.76 11.13 15.33
N GLY A 626 27.38 10.33 16.34
CA GLY A 626 27.60 8.89 16.40
C GLY A 626 29.07 8.44 16.56
N ARG A 627 30.01 9.38 16.73
CA ARG A 627 31.46 9.12 16.77
C ARG A 627 31.87 8.38 18.05
N LEU A 628 32.60 7.28 17.86
CA LEU A 628 33.29 6.55 18.92
C LEU A 628 34.68 7.13 19.15
N LEU A 629 34.97 7.58 20.37
CA LEU A 629 36.28 7.98 20.84
C LEU A 629 36.91 6.81 21.59
N ALA A 630 38.13 6.44 21.21
CA ALA A 630 38.92 5.44 21.94
C ALA A 630 39.24 5.94 23.36
N ALA A 631 39.51 5.02 24.29
CA ALA A 631 39.91 5.37 25.64
C ALA A 631 41.12 6.32 25.65
N GLY A 632 41.05 7.39 26.45
CA GLY A 632 42.07 8.43 26.56
C GLY A 632 42.23 9.34 25.35
N SER A 633 41.47 9.14 24.27
CA SER A 633 41.53 9.99 23.07
C SER A 633 40.73 11.28 23.25
N THR A 634 41.07 12.29 22.45
CA THR A 634 40.37 13.57 22.39
C THR A 634 39.78 13.80 21.00
N ALA A 635 38.68 14.52 20.94
CA ALA A 635 38.06 14.95 19.69
C ALA A 635 37.54 16.38 19.82
N THR A 636 37.72 17.18 18.77
CA THR A 636 37.10 18.50 18.66
C THR A 636 35.78 18.37 17.90
N VAL A 637 34.75 19.03 18.40
CA VAL A 637 33.42 19.12 17.80
C VAL A 637 33.14 20.60 17.56
N VAL A 638 32.67 20.96 16.37
CA VAL A 638 32.28 22.34 16.07
C VAL A 638 30.76 22.39 16.03
N PRO A 639 30.09 22.89 17.08
CA PRO A 639 28.63 23.04 17.07
C PRO A 639 28.20 24.01 15.97
N ALA A 640 27.06 23.74 15.34
CA ALA A 640 26.47 24.60 14.31
C ALA A 640 25.09 25.09 14.79
N PRO A 641 25.04 26.00 15.79
CA PRO A 641 23.79 26.36 16.44
C PRO A 641 22.85 27.13 15.49
N PRO A 642 21.57 26.73 15.41
CA PRO A 642 20.56 27.54 14.74
C PRO A 642 20.32 28.87 15.48
N PRO A 643 19.80 29.92 14.80
CA PRO A 643 19.46 31.18 15.44
C PRO A 643 18.53 31.01 16.64
N GLY A 644 18.79 31.74 17.73
CA GLY A 644 18.02 31.66 18.97
C GLY A 644 18.48 30.56 19.95
N THR A 645 19.55 29.83 19.63
CA THR A 645 20.14 28.87 20.56
C THR A 645 20.81 29.59 21.73
N VAL A 646 20.45 29.18 22.95
CA VAL A 646 21.01 29.69 24.20
C VAL A 646 21.76 28.59 24.95
N ALA A 647 21.31 27.34 24.86
CA ALA A 647 21.94 26.19 25.53
C ALA A 647 22.20 25.02 24.56
N LEU A 648 23.17 24.18 24.93
CA LEU A 648 23.60 23.01 24.17
C LEU A 648 23.57 21.76 25.04
N ASP A 649 22.74 20.80 24.70
CA ASP A 649 22.80 19.45 25.26
C ASP A 649 23.79 18.61 24.47
N VAL A 650 24.80 18.08 25.15
CA VAL A 650 25.77 17.13 24.61
C VAL A 650 25.40 15.74 25.09
N GLU A 651 24.96 14.89 24.17
CA GLU A 651 24.54 13.53 24.51
C GLU A 651 25.71 12.56 24.35
N LEU A 652 26.08 11.92 25.45
CA LEU A 652 27.23 11.04 25.58
C LEU A 652 26.79 9.64 26.00
N ALA A 653 27.43 8.60 25.45
CA ALA A 653 27.28 7.24 25.94
C ALA A 653 28.64 6.68 26.38
N ALA A 654 28.73 6.28 27.65
CA ALA A 654 29.95 5.77 28.27
C ALA A 654 29.83 4.27 28.55
N PHE A 655 30.89 3.51 28.26
CA PHE A 655 30.92 2.06 28.50
C PHE A 655 31.25 1.69 29.95
N ALA A 656 31.93 2.58 30.66
CA ALA A 656 32.27 2.46 32.07
C ALA A 656 32.16 3.83 32.74
N ALA A 657 32.02 3.84 34.06
CA ALA A 657 32.09 5.08 34.81
C ALA A 657 33.51 5.67 34.72
N GLY A 658 33.63 6.97 34.49
CA GLY A 658 34.93 7.61 34.32
C GLY A 658 34.87 9.12 34.18
N GLU A 659 36.02 9.77 34.34
CA GLU A 659 36.17 11.21 34.12
C GLU A 659 36.16 11.50 32.60
N VAL A 660 35.20 12.32 32.17
CA VAL A 660 35.10 12.88 30.83
C VAL A 660 35.42 14.36 30.91
N ARG A 661 36.23 14.85 29.98
CA ARG A 661 36.43 16.30 29.81
C ARG A 661 35.57 16.83 28.68
N LEU A 662 34.84 17.90 28.98
CA LEU A 662 33.98 18.62 28.06
C LEU A 662 34.35 20.10 28.10
N GLY A 663 35.20 20.53 27.16
CA GLY A 663 35.88 21.82 27.19
C GLY A 663 36.73 21.98 28.45
N ALA A 664 36.44 23.01 29.24
CA ALA A 664 37.10 23.26 30.53
C ALA A 664 36.51 22.43 31.69
N GLN A 665 35.35 21.80 31.50
CA GLN A 665 34.68 21.04 32.56
C GLN A 665 35.22 19.61 32.66
N ARG A 666 35.34 19.10 33.88
CA ARG A 666 35.61 17.70 34.20
C ARG A 666 34.38 17.13 34.87
N LEU A 667 33.81 16.08 34.29
CA LEU A 667 32.58 15.46 34.74
C LEU A 667 32.84 13.97 34.96
N ILE A 668 32.40 13.43 36.09
CA ILE A 668 32.39 11.99 36.30
C ILE A 668 31.05 11.50 35.77
N LEU A 669 31.06 10.77 34.66
CA LEU A 669 29.84 10.21 34.08
C LEU A 669 29.75 8.73 34.45
N PRO A 670 28.56 8.22 34.80
CA PRO A 670 28.35 6.79 34.99
C PRO A 670 28.42 6.06 33.64
N ALA A 671 28.51 4.73 33.70
CA ALA A 671 28.24 3.91 32.51
C ALA A 671 26.78 4.10 32.07
N GLY A 672 26.53 4.10 30.76
CA GLY A 672 25.21 4.35 30.16
C GLY A 672 25.15 5.66 29.39
N VAL A 673 23.97 6.28 29.30
CA VAL A 673 23.77 7.56 28.59
C VAL A 673 23.73 8.70 29.59
N SER A 674 24.41 9.79 29.25
CA SER A 674 24.32 11.06 29.97
C SER A 674 24.09 12.20 28.97
N VAL A 675 23.22 13.13 29.32
CA VAL A 675 23.01 14.39 28.60
C VAL A 675 23.59 15.51 29.44
N VAL A 676 24.63 16.15 28.95
CA VAL A 676 25.27 17.29 29.60
C VAL A 676 24.76 18.58 28.98
N THR A 677 24.04 19.38 29.75
CA THR A 677 23.53 20.68 29.32
C THR A 677 24.57 21.76 29.61
N LEU A 678 25.00 22.45 28.55
CA LEU A 678 25.85 23.64 28.61
C LEU A 678 24.96 24.89 28.48
N ALA A 679 25.05 25.81 29.44
CA ALA A 679 24.29 27.07 29.43
C ALA A 679 24.78 28.11 28.38
N ALA A 680 25.75 27.72 27.54
CA ALA A 680 26.21 28.50 26.39
C ALA A 680 26.78 27.55 25.32
N VAL A 681 26.66 27.91 24.04
CA VAL A 681 27.22 27.14 22.92
C VAL A 681 28.66 27.58 22.65
N PRO A 682 29.68 26.73 22.88
CA PRO A 682 31.06 27.09 22.58
C PRO A 682 31.31 27.06 21.06
N PRO A 683 32.25 27.88 20.54
CA PRO A 683 32.61 27.87 19.11
C PRO A 683 33.29 26.55 18.69
N ALA A 684 34.01 25.92 19.62
CA ALA A 684 34.56 24.58 19.49
C ALA A 684 34.50 23.89 20.84
N LEU A 685 34.08 22.63 20.84
CA LEU A 685 33.90 21.79 22.00
C LEU A 685 34.95 20.67 21.98
N GLU A 686 35.91 20.72 22.89
CA GLU A 686 36.85 19.63 23.09
C GLU A 686 36.22 18.55 23.97
N LEU A 687 36.21 17.31 23.48
CA LEU A 687 35.70 16.14 24.21
C LEU A 687 36.86 15.17 24.42
N ALA A 688 37.14 14.79 25.67
CA ALA A 688 38.12 13.74 25.99
C ALA A 688 37.41 12.54 26.61
N ALA A 689 37.67 11.35 26.05
CA ALA A 689 37.20 10.10 26.60
C ALA A 689 37.97 9.73 27.88
N PRO A 690 37.36 8.95 28.80
CA PRO A 690 38.06 8.42 29.96
C PRO A 690 39.28 7.59 29.56
N ALA A 691 40.34 7.58 30.37
CA ALA A 691 41.54 6.79 30.10
C ALA A 691 41.28 5.26 30.06
N THR A 692 40.20 4.81 30.70
CA THR A 692 39.91 3.40 30.96
C THR A 692 38.87 2.79 30.04
N ALA A 693 38.08 3.61 29.33
CA ALA A 693 37.00 3.13 28.48
C ALA A 693 36.69 4.13 27.35
N PRO A 694 36.19 3.66 26.20
CA PRO A 694 35.77 4.54 25.13
C PRO A 694 34.51 5.32 25.50
N LEU A 695 34.25 6.36 24.71
CA LEU A 695 33.13 7.27 24.86
C LEU A 695 32.48 7.52 23.50
N ILE A 696 31.16 7.62 23.45
CA ILE A 696 30.45 7.94 22.21
C ILE A 696 29.82 9.32 22.33
N LEU A 697 30.09 10.18 21.37
CA LEU A 697 29.29 11.37 21.14
C LEU A 697 28.09 11.00 20.27
N ARG A 698 26.89 10.95 20.86
CA ARG A 698 25.68 10.58 20.13
C ARG A 698 25.19 11.74 19.27
N GLY A 699 25.15 12.93 19.84
CA GLY A 699 24.67 14.11 19.14
C GLY A 699 24.64 15.34 20.03
N LEU A 700 24.24 16.44 19.41
CA LEU A 700 24.08 17.74 20.04
C LEU A 700 22.63 18.20 19.87
N THR A 701 21.99 18.65 20.94
CA THR A 701 20.64 19.23 20.88
C THR A 701 20.71 20.71 21.27
N TYR A 702 20.19 21.58 20.41
CA TYR A 702 20.24 23.03 20.56
C TYR A 702 18.93 23.53 21.18
N ARG A 703 19.01 24.26 22.30
CA ARG A 703 17.84 24.70 23.07
C ARG A 703 17.73 26.22 23.14
N THR A 704 16.51 26.73 23.30
CA THR A 704 16.21 28.14 23.59
C THR A 704 16.43 28.53 25.05
N GLY A 705 16.59 27.53 25.93
CA GLY A 705 16.88 27.70 27.35
C GLY A 705 17.24 26.37 28.01
N GLY A 706 17.84 26.43 29.18
CA GLY A 706 18.26 25.26 29.95
C GLY A 706 19.40 25.60 30.91
N ASP A 707 19.25 25.20 32.17
CA ASP A 707 20.29 25.36 33.17
C ASP A 707 21.43 24.36 32.95
N ALA A 708 22.66 24.77 33.27
CA ALA A 708 23.79 23.86 33.20
C ALA A 708 23.59 22.69 34.16
N GLY A 709 23.81 21.47 33.68
CA GLY A 709 23.57 20.28 34.48
C GLY A 709 23.87 18.99 33.72
N VAL A 710 23.81 17.88 34.44
CA VAL A 710 23.98 16.54 33.88
C VAL A 710 22.72 15.75 34.19
N ARG A 711 22.09 15.21 33.15
CA ARG A 711 21.01 14.23 33.27
C ARG A 711 21.54 12.86 32.92
N GLU A 712 21.44 11.95 33.86
CA GLU A 712 21.90 10.57 33.71
C GLU A 712 20.73 9.66 33.43
N TYR A 713 20.92 8.72 32.51
CA TYR A 713 19.98 7.65 32.18
C TYR A 713 20.63 6.32 32.57
N PRO A 714 20.66 5.99 33.87
CA PRO A 714 21.29 4.76 34.36
C PRO A 714 20.58 3.54 33.77
N GLY A 715 21.34 2.46 33.51
CA GLY A 715 20.81 1.24 32.91
C GLY A 715 20.89 1.17 31.37
N ALA A 716 21.24 2.23 30.64
CA ALA A 716 21.33 2.15 29.18
C ALA A 716 22.30 1.06 28.69
N THR A 717 21.82 0.19 27.82
CA THR A 717 22.65 -0.72 27.04
C THR A 717 23.37 0.09 25.97
N VAL A 718 24.70 0.08 26.03
CA VAL A 718 25.57 0.77 25.08
C VAL A 718 26.31 -0.28 24.27
N LEU A 719 26.22 -0.15 22.95
CA LEU A 719 26.85 -1.04 22.00
C LEU A 719 27.48 -0.22 20.88
N ALA A 720 28.76 -0.43 20.61
CA ALA A 720 29.40 0.12 19.42
C ALA A 720 29.89 -1.03 18.55
N VAL A 721 29.35 -1.15 17.34
CA VAL A 721 29.63 -2.23 16.39
C VAL A 721 30.24 -1.67 15.11
N VAL A 722 31.26 -2.34 14.62
CA VAL A 722 31.94 -2.02 13.36
C VAL A 722 32.09 -3.29 12.55
N SER A 723 31.60 -3.28 11.32
CA SER A 723 31.85 -4.36 10.36
C SER A 723 32.92 -3.97 9.36
N ARG A 724 33.79 -4.91 9.01
CA ARG A 724 34.82 -4.82 7.96
C ARG A 724 34.73 -6.08 7.11
N ALA A 725 34.98 -5.95 5.81
CA ALA A 725 35.01 -7.09 4.91
C ALA A 725 36.43 -7.29 4.37
N ASP A 726 36.90 -8.53 4.42
CA ASP A 726 38.09 -9.01 3.73
C ASP A 726 37.67 -10.12 2.75
N GLY A 727 37.51 -9.74 1.48
CA GLY A 727 36.91 -10.60 0.46
C GLY A 727 35.46 -11.00 0.82
N LEU A 728 35.25 -12.29 1.06
CA LEU A 728 33.94 -12.88 1.42
C LEU A 728 33.80 -13.15 2.93
N VAL A 729 34.80 -12.76 3.73
CA VAL A 729 34.75 -12.88 5.18
C VAL A 729 34.42 -11.51 5.77
N VAL A 730 33.35 -11.44 6.55
CA VAL A 730 32.92 -10.22 7.22
C VAL A 730 33.24 -10.33 8.70
N GLN A 731 34.17 -9.48 9.16
CA GLN A 731 34.45 -9.31 10.58
C GLN A 731 33.56 -8.22 11.15
N THR A 732 32.97 -8.49 12.31
CA THR A 732 32.10 -7.55 13.04
C THR A 732 32.58 -7.49 14.48
N ASP A 733 33.25 -6.39 14.82
CA ASP A 733 33.75 -6.12 16.16
C ASP A 733 32.74 -5.24 16.91
N ALA A 734 32.45 -5.58 18.14
CA ALA A 734 31.49 -4.87 18.97
C ALA A 734 32.02 -4.67 20.39
N GLN A 735 31.91 -3.46 20.92
CA GLN A 735 32.08 -3.21 22.34
C GLN A 735 30.71 -3.19 23.00
N VAL A 736 30.52 -4.05 24.00
CA VAL A 736 29.23 -4.28 24.65
C VAL A 736 29.29 -3.77 26.08
N ARG A 737 28.25 -3.06 26.51
CA ARG A 737 27.91 -2.88 27.92
C ARG A 737 26.40 -3.06 28.08
N LEU A 738 26.02 -4.13 28.78
CA LEU A 738 24.66 -4.35 29.28
C LEU A 738 24.63 -3.91 30.75
N ASP A 739 23.54 -3.29 31.19
CA ASP A 739 23.35 -2.88 32.58
C ASP A 739 22.02 -3.44 33.09
N ARG A 740 22.06 -4.24 34.17
CA ARG A 740 20.92 -4.85 34.90
C ARG A 740 19.89 -5.65 34.08
N VAL A 741 20.15 -5.84 32.79
CA VAL A 741 19.21 -6.37 31.82
C VAL A 741 19.83 -7.56 31.11
N GLY A 742 19.14 -8.69 31.14
CA GLY A 742 19.48 -9.84 30.31
C GLY A 742 18.67 -11.09 30.64
N PRO A 743 18.76 -12.15 29.82
CA PRO A 743 19.66 -12.24 28.68
C PRO A 743 19.22 -11.36 27.50
N VAL A 744 20.14 -10.56 26.98
CA VAL A 744 19.95 -9.79 25.74
C VAL A 744 20.43 -10.64 24.58
N GLN A 745 19.56 -10.82 23.58
CA GLN A 745 19.90 -11.43 22.31
C GLN A 745 20.50 -10.37 21.40
N LEU A 746 21.77 -10.58 21.05
CA LEU A 746 22.41 -9.85 19.98
C LEU A 746 22.47 -10.76 18.77
N ALA A 747 21.91 -10.35 17.63
CA ALA A 747 21.94 -11.18 16.44
C ALA A 747 22.28 -10.39 15.17
N ILE A 748 23.12 -10.97 14.32
CA ILE A 748 23.25 -10.52 12.93
C ILE A 748 22.16 -11.23 12.13
N ASP A 749 21.26 -10.43 11.59
CA ASP A 749 20.09 -10.90 10.87
C ASP A 749 20.14 -10.43 9.42
N ILE A 750 20.18 -11.37 8.49
CA ILE A 750 20.48 -11.14 7.08
C ILE A 750 19.24 -11.45 6.24
N TRP A 751 18.74 -10.45 5.53
CA TRP A 751 17.51 -10.57 4.74
C TRP A 751 17.75 -10.30 3.26
N ASP A 752 17.12 -11.11 2.42
CA ASP A 752 16.72 -10.69 1.09
C ASP A 752 15.59 -9.68 1.25
N ALA A 753 15.92 -8.40 1.16
CA ALA A 753 14.98 -7.31 1.36
C ALA A 753 13.90 -7.25 0.26
N ALA A 754 14.12 -7.86 -0.91
CA ALA A 754 13.17 -7.88 -2.01
C ALA A 754 12.15 -9.01 -1.85
N ARG A 755 12.58 -10.17 -1.34
CA ARG A 755 11.72 -11.37 -1.21
C ARG A 755 11.18 -11.59 0.20
N GLY A 756 11.69 -10.85 1.20
CA GLY A 756 11.33 -11.06 2.59
C GLY A 756 11.75 -12.45 3.10
N VAL A 757 12.86 -12.98 2.58
CA VAL A 757 13.40 -14.27 2.98
C VAL A 757 14.65 -14.03 3.82
N GLN A 758 14.70 -14.65 5.00
CA GLN A 758 15.87 -14.63 5.86
C GLN A 758 16.96 -15.55 5.29
N TYR A 759 18.12 -14.98 4.98
CA TYR A 759 19.31 -15.71 4.51
C TYR A 759 20.02 -16.40 5.67
N GLY A 760 20.19 -15.65 6.76
CA GLY A 760 20.86 -16.14 7.93
C GLY A 760 20.50 -15.33 9.17
N TRP A 761 20.44 -16.01 10.30
CA TRP A 761 20.32 -15.43 11.62
C TRP A 761 21.42 -16.00 12.50
N TYR A 762 22.22 -15.12 13.08
CA TYR A 762 23.42 -15.45 13.85
C TYR A 762 23.36 -14.75 15.19
N GLY A 763 22.84 -15.42 16.21
CA GLY A 763 22.56 -14.84 17.51
C GLY A 763 23.47 -15.34 18.63
N VAL A 764 23.78 -14.45 19.57
CA VAL A 764 24.34 -14.77 20.88
C VAL A 764 23.43 -14.23 21.96
N SER A 765 23.29 -14.99 23.05
CA SER A 765 22.57 -14.58 24.25
C SER A 765 23.60 -14.12 25.28
N LEU A 766 23.57 -12.83 25.63
CA LEU A 766 24.48 -12.22 26.60
C LEU A 766 23.76 -12.06 27.94
N PRO A 767 24.31 -12.55 29.07
CA PRO A 767 23.69 -12.40 30.38
C PRO A 767 23.63 -10.93 30.83
N PRO A 768 22.81 -10.59 31.84
CA PRO A 768 22.84 -9.28 32.48
C PRO A 768 24.25 -8.88 32.89
N ASP A 769 24.51 -7.57 32.88
CA ASP A 769 25.79 -6.98 33.27
C ASP A 769 27.01 -7.39 32.41
N SER A 770 26.78 -8.05 31.27
CA SER A 770 27.84 -8.36 30.31
C SER A 770 28.54 -7.08 29.85
N ALA A 771 29.87 -7.08 29.90
CA ALA A 771 30.71 -6.02 29.36
C ALA A 771 31.94 -6.66 28.71
N GLY A 772 32.41 -6.11 27.59
CA GLY A 772 33.60 -6.62 26.91
C GLY A 772 33.64 -6.36 25.40
N ALA A 773 34.68 -6.89 24.75
CA ALA A 773 34.87 -6.87 23.31
C ALA A 773 34.37 -8.17 22.68
N LEU A 774 33.27 -8.07 21.94
CA LEU A 774 32.71 -9.13 21.11
C LEU A 774 33.33 -9.06 19.71
N ALA A 775 33.89 -10.15 19.22
CA ALA A 775 34.36 -10.26 17.84
C ALA A 775 33.60 -11.38 17.13
N LEU A 776 32.99 -11.07 15.99
CA LEU A 776 32.23 -11.99 15.16
C LEU A 776 32.84 -12.09 13.77
N SER A 777 32.88 -13.28 13.18
CA SER A 777 33.42 -13.52 11.84
C SER A 777 32.47 -14.41 11.06
N LEU A 778 31.90 -13.88 9.97
CA LEU A 778 31.00 -14.60 9.06
C LEU A 778 31.69 -14.89 7.72
N ASP A 779 31.72 -16.15 7.30
CA ASP A 779 32.11 -16.54 5.95
C ASP A 779 30.87 -16.63 5.05
N LEU A 780 30.80 -15.80 4.02
CA LEU A 780 29.64 -15.74 3.13
C LEU A 780 29.54 -16.94 2.18
N ARG A 781 30.57 -17.78 2.06
CA ARG A 781 30.58 -18.95 1.14
C ARG A 781 29.75 -20.11 1.65
N ASP A 782 29.78 -20.34 2.95
CA ASP A 782 29.10 -21.47 3.61
C ASP A 782 28.18 -21.03 4.76
N GLY A 783 28.16 -19.72 5.06
CA GLY A 783 27.40 -19.16 6.15
C GLY A 783 27.99 -19.48 7.53
N ALA A 784 29.24 -19.96 7.61
CA ALA A 784 29.88 -20.30 8.87
C ALA A 784 30.17 -19.04 9.70
N MET A 785 29.77 -19.07 10.97
CA MET A 785 29.93 -17.96 11.90
C MET A 785 30.77 -18.38 13.11
N ARG A 786 31.76 -17.56 13.48
CA ARG A 786 32.56 -17.71 14.70
C ARG A 786 32.44 -16.47 15.55
N GLY A 787 32.48 -16.61 16.87
CA GLY A 787 32.36 -15.50 17.79
C GLY A 787 33.20 -15.69 19.05
N THR A 788 33.77 -14.61 19.56
CA THR A 788 34.45 -14.55 20.86
C THR A 788 34.00 -13.34 21.66
N LEU A 789 33.97 -13.44 22.99
CA LEU A 789 33.81 -12.33 23.93
C LEU A 789 35.04 -12.28 24.81
N ASP A 790 35.76 -11.16 24.78
CA ASP A 790 37.07 -10.98 25.46
C ASP A 790 38.05 -12.13 25.17
N GLY A 791 38.02 -12.64 23.92
CA GLY A 791 38.85 -13.75 23.47
C GLY A 791 38.34 -15.15 23.81
N VAL A 792 37.27 -15.28 24.60
CA VAL A 792 36.63 -16.57 24.93
C VAL A 792 35.60 -16.93 23.87
N ALA A 793 35.66 -18.15 23.32
CA ALA A 793 34.72 -18.61 22.30
C ALA A 793 33.27 -18.62 22.81
N LEU A 794 32.36 -18.10 21.99
CA LEU A 794 30.92 -18.04 22.30
C LEU A 794 30.12 -19.10 21.53
N PRO A 795 29.14 -19.75 22.17
CA PRO A 795 28.15 -20.54 21.46
C PRO A 795 27.20 -19.61 20.69
N LEU A 796 27.13 -19.79 19.37
CA LEU A 796 26.27 -19.00 18.48
C LEU A 796 25.08 -19.84 18.01
N GLY A 797 23.88 -19.28 18.12
CA GLY A 797 22.69 -19.80 17.46
C GLY A 797 22.74 -19.44 15.98
N VAL A 798 22.71 -20.44 15.11
CA VAL A 798 22.80 -20.25 13.66
C VAL A 798 21.57 -20.83 12.97
N SER A 799 20.91 -20.02 12.18
CA SER A 799 19.95 -20.45 11.16
C SER A 799 20.45 -19.96 9.81
N PHE A 800 20.67 -20.85 8.86
CA PHE A 800 21.20 -20.52 7.53
C PHE A 800 20.37 -21.23 6.46
N ALA A 801 19.84 -20.46 5.50
CA ALA A 801 18.91 -20.95 4.48
C ALA A 801 19.57 -21.43 3.17
N GLY A 802 20.91 -21.46 3.15
CA GLY A 802 21.73 -21.80 1.98
C GLY A 802 21.99 -20.63 1.04
N LEU A 803 22.99 -20.77 0.16
CA LEU A 803 23.28 -19.79 -0.89
C LEU A 803 22.15 -19.74 -1.91
N ARG A 804 21.52 -18.58 -2.07
CA ARG A 804 20.49 -18.34 -3.09
C ARG A 804 20.77 -17.02 -3.81
N PRO A 805 20.41 -16.88 -5.10
CA PRO A 805 20.60 -15.62 -5.79
C PRO A 805 19.71 -14.50 -5.20
N GLY A 806 20.28 -13.34 -4.89
CA GLY A 806 19.56 -12.23 -4.27
C GLY A 806 20.47 -11.12 -3.75
N SER A 807 19.84 -10.00 -3.34
CA SER A 807 20.52 -8.88 -2.69
C SER A 807 20.22 -8.89 -1.20
N TYR A 808 21.27 -9.03 -0.40
CA TYR A 808 21.18 -9.28 1.02
C TYR A 808 21.63 -8.08 1.84
N LEU A 809 20.87 -7.76 2.89
CA LEU A 809 21.20 -6.73 3.89
C LEU A 809 21.29 -7.38 5.26
N ALA A 810 22.47 -7.35 5.85
CA ALA A 810 22.70 -7.74 7.24
C ALA A 810 22.38 -6.57 8.17
N ARG A 811 21.67 -6.84 9.26
CA ARG A 811 21.29 -5.88 10.29
C ARG A 811 21.64 -6.42 11.66
N LEU A 812 21.93 -5.53 12.59
CA LEU A 812 22.16 -5.88 13.98
C LEU A 812 20.85 -5.84 14.76
N GLN A 813 20.32 -6.99 15.14
CA GLN A 813 19.21 -7.06 16.09
C GLN A 813 19.75 -7.02 17.52
N LEU A 814 19.13 -6.18 18.34
CA LEU A 814 19.28 -6.17 19.78
C LEU A 814 17.90 -6.40 20.39
N GLY A 815 17.73 -7.47 21.15
CA GLY A 815 16.44 -7.82 21.73
C GLY A 815 16.54 -8.42 23.13
N ALA A 816 15.46 -8.36 23.89
CA ALA A 816 15.26 -9.12 25.12
C ALA A 816 14.02 -10.00 24.93
N GLY A 817 14.22 -11.31 24.83
CA GLY A 817 13.17 -12.23 24.37
C GLY A 817 12.77 -11.93 22.92
N ALA A 818 11.47 -11.75 22.64
CA ALA A 818 10.99 -11.35 21.31
C ALA A 818 10.91 -9.82 21.11
N THR A 819 11.27 -9.03 22.11
CA THR A 819 11.18 -7.57 22.03
C THR A 819 12.48 -6.99 21.54
N VAL A 820 12.42 -6.31 20.39
CA VAL A 820 13.54 -5.55 19.83
C VAL A 820 13.72 -4.28 20.67
N LEU A 821 14.90 -4.14 21.29
CA LEU A 821 15.24 -3.04 22.20
C LEU A 821 15.64 -1.76 21.46
N ALA A 822 16.13 -1.88 20.23
CA ALA A 822 16.45 -0.74 19.38
C ALA A 822 16.29 -1.09 17.90
N THR A 823 15.99 -0.09 17.06
CA THR A 823 15.82 -0.27 15.62
C THR A 823 17.08 -0.89 15.01
N PRO A 824 17.00 -2.06 14.34
CA PRO A 824 18.18 -2.77 13.85
C PRO A 824 18.95 -1.97 12.79
N PRO A 825 20.17 -1.49 13.07
CA PRO A 825 20.94 -0.74 12.09
C PRO A 825 21.54 -1.69 11.02
N PRO A 826 21.77 -1.22 9.79
CA PRO A 826 22.34 -2.03 8.70
C PRO A 826 23.85 -2.19 8.86
N LEU A 827 24.37 -3.42 8.97
CA LEU A 827 25.81 -3.72 9.18
C LEU A 827 26.62 -3.80 7.89
N PHE A 828 26.15 -4.60 6.95
CA PHE A 828 26.78 -4.81 5.65
C PHE A 828 25.77 -5.34 4.63
N GLN A 829 26.12 -5.29 3.36
CA GLN A 829 25.31 -5.80 2.26
C GLN A 829 26.17 -6.54 1.24
N PHE A 830 25.58 -7.52 0.55
CA PHE A 830 26.24 -8.30 -0.50
C PHE A 830 25.18 -8.81 -1.49
N THR A 831 25.62 -9.27 -2.67
CA THR A 831 24.73 -9.85 -3.69
C THR A 831 25.25 -11.21 -4.11
N ILE A 832 24.36 -12.20 -4.15
CA ILE A 832 24.62 -13.52 -4.74
C ILE A 832 23.96 -13.56 -6.12
N HIS A 833 24.73 -13.94 -7.13
CA HIS A 833 24.29 -14.04 -8.53
C HIS A 833 23.71 -15.42 -8.85
N GLU A 834 23.07 -15.56 -10.01
CA GLU A 834 22.49 -16.84 -10.45
C GLU A 834 23.52 -17.96 -10.62
N ASP A 835 24.77 -17.61 -10.91
CA ASP A 835 25.92 -18.52 -11.02
C ASP A 835 26.56 -18.86 -9.65
N GLY A 836 25.99 -18.37 -8.54
CA GLY A 836 26.50 -18.56 -7.18
C GLY A 836 27.66 -17.64 -6.80
N ARG A 837 28.09 -16.74 -7.70
CA ARG A 837 29.13 -15.74 -7.42
C ARG A 837 28.63 -14.72 -6.41
N ILE A 838 29.49 -14.29 -5.49
CA ILE A 838 29.19 -13.26 -4.49
C ILE A 838 29.94 -11.97 -4.85
N ASP A 839 29.21 -10.87 -5.04
CA ASP A 839 29.78 -9.55 -5.32
C ASP A 839 30.07 -8.73 -4.06
N ALA A 840 31.01 -7.79 -4.21
CA ALA A 840 31.66 -7.01 -3.15
C ALA A 840 30.75 -6.62 -1.97
N VAL A 841 31.24 -6.92 -0.76
CA VAL A 841 30.56 -6.62 0.49
C VAL A 841 30.73 -5.13 0.82
N GLY A 842 29.63 -4.38 0.76
CA GLY A 842 29.58 -3.01 1.27
C GLY A 842 29.35 -3.03 2.77
N THR A 843 30.23 -2.41 3.56
CA THR A 843 30.03 -2.26 5.01
C THR A 843 29.55 -0.84 5.34
N TYR A 844 28.72 -0.72 6.36
CA TYR A 844 28.24 0.56 6.86
C TYR A 844 29.14 1.04 8.00
N ARG A 845 29.44 2.34 8.05
CA ARG A 845 30.39 2.90 9.01
C ARG A 845 29.79 2.99 10.42
N ALA A 846 30.58 2.58 11.41
CA ALA A 846 30.45 2.79 12.86
C ALA A 846 29.01 2.82 13.39
N GLN A 847 28.44 1.65 13.62
CA GLN A 847 27.12 1.52 14.22
C GLN A 847 27.19 1.55 15.72
N THR A 848 26.97 2.74 16.25
CA THR A 848 26.63 2.90 17.66
C THR A 848 25.15 2.64 17.85
N LEU A 849 24.81 1.63 18.65
CA LEU A 849 23.47 1.34 19.10
C LEU A 849 23.40 1.59 20.61
N VAL A 850 22.46 2.43 21.03
CA VAL A 850 22.18 2.63 22.44
C VAL A 850 20.71 2.33 22.66
N ALA A 851 20.43 1.38 23.53
CA ALA A 851 19.08 1.03 23.94
C ALA A 851 18.92 1.40 25.41
N LEU A 852 17.99 2.29 25.73
CA LEU A 852 17.61 2.56 27.12
C LEU A 852 16.97 1.29 27.72
N PRO A 853 17.20 1.00 29.02
CA PRO A 853 17.01 -0.33 29.57
C PRO A 853 15.58 -0.73 29.85
N PRO A 854 15.35 -2.04 29.76
CA PRO A 854 14.24 -2.78 30.32
C PRO A 854 14.40 -3.18 31.82
N ALA A 855 14.75 -2.23 32.70
CA ALA A 855 14.46 -2.35 34.14
C ALA A 855 13.16 -1.56 34.48
N PRO A 856 12.12 -2.20 35.01
CA PRO A 856 10.85 -1.54 35.24
C PRO A 856 10.99 -0.37 36.21
N ASP A 857 10.41 0.79 35.87
CA ASP A 857 10.34 1.96 36.77
C ASP A 857 9.76 1.57 38.13
N GLN A 858 8.83 0.60 38.11
CA GLN A 858 8.17 0.06 39.28
C GLN A 858 8.51 -1.44 39.42
N PRO A 859 9.55 -1.79 40.20
CA PRO A 859 9.88 -3.19 40.48
C PRO A 859 8.80 -3.83 41.36
N LEU A 860 8.45 -5.08 41.07
CA LEU A 860 7.44 -5.86 41.79
C LEU A 860 7.99 -7.18 42.33
N GLY A 861 8.74 -7.93 41.53
CA GLY A 861 9.24 -9.26 41.89
C GLY A 861 8.12 -10.26 42.24
N ALA A 862 7.00 -10.23 41.52
CA ALA A 862 5.83 -11.04 41.82
C ALA A 862 5.93 -12.43 41.14
N ARG A 863 6.10 -13.48 41.93
CA ARG A 863 6.30 -14.86 41.46
C ARG A 863 4.97 -15.56 41.20
N LEU A 864 4.80 -16.13 40.01
CA LEU A 864 3.65 -16.91 39.56
C LEU A 864 3.98 -18.39 39.61
N ALA A 865 3.45 -19.06 40.63
CA ALA A 865 3.76 -20.43 40.96
C ALA A 865 5.28 -20.69 40.93
N ASP A 866 5.72 -21.70 40.19
CA ASP A 866 7.15 -22.03 39.97
C ASP A 866 7.59 -21.74 38.55
N ASP A 867 6.84 -20.91 37.83
CA ASP A 867 6.94 -20.82 36.38
C ASP A 867 7.55 -19.52 35.89
N ALA A 868 7.15 -18.41 36.49
CA ALA A 868 7.52 -17.09 36.02
C ALA A 868 7.49 -16.06 37.15
N THR A 869 8.25 -14.98 37.00
CA THR A 869 8.24 -13.83 37.88
C THR A 869 7.93 -12.57 37.08
N LEU A 870 6.89 -11.83 37.46
CA LEU A 870 6.66 -10.45 37.01
C LEU A 870 7.67 -9.55 37.73
N LEU A 871 8.70 -9.14 37.02
CA LEU A 871 9.77 -8.29 37.54
C LEU A 871 9.26 -6.88 37.86
N GLY A 872 8.32 -6.36 37.05
CA GLY A 872 7.73 -5.02 37.23
C GLY A 872 7.10 -4.48 35.95
N TYR A 873 6.82 -3.17 35.91
CA TYR A 873 6.23 -2.49 34.76
C TYR A 873 6.69 -1.04 34.56
N TRP A 874 6.39 -0.48 33.38
CA TRP A 874 6.40 0.95 33.03
C TRP A 874 4.98 1.36 32.64
N PRO A 875 4.50 2.60 32.87
CA PRO A 875 5.14 3.85 33.36
C PRO A 875 4.98 4.14 34.87
N THR A 876 5.66 5.18 35.37
CA THR A 876 5.54 5.68 36.77
C THR A 876 4.12 6.19 37.14
N SER A 877 3.27 6.54 36.17
CA SER A 877 1.91 7.04 36.41
C SER A 877 0.86 6.38 35.51
N LEU A 878 -0.17 5.74 36.09
CA LEU A 878 -1.26 5.09 35.37
C LEU A 878 -2.47 6.02 35.22
N ARG A 879 -2.46 6.85 34.18
CA ARG A 879 -3.54 7.80 33.89
C ARG A 879 -4.05 7.64 32.47
N ALA A 880 -5.36 7.77 32.26
CA ALA A 880 -5.98 7.75 30.93
C ALA A 880 -7.22 8.66 30.88
N ALA A 881 -7.65 9.03 29.67
CA ALA A 881 -8.90 9.76 29.46
C ALA A 881 -10.01 8.81 28.95
N PRO A 882 -11.30 9.13 29.14
CA PRO A 882 -12.40 8.40 28.53
C PRO A 882 -12.22 8.33 27.00
N GLY A 883 -12.37 7.14 26.42
CA GLY A 883 -12.16 6.89 24.98
C GLY A 883 -10.70 6.79 24.56
N GLY A 884 -9.76 7.00 25.48
CA GLY A 884 -8.33 6.78 25.29
C GLY A 884 -7.91 5.32 25.50
N ALA A 885 -6.65 5.11 25.84
CA ALA A 885 -6.11 3.80 26.18
C ALA A 885 -5.07 3.91 27.30
N LEU A 886 -4.93 2.85 28.08
CA LEU A 886 -3.85 2.66 29.04
C LEU A 886 -2.81 1.71 28.42
N ASP A 887 -1.61 2.24 28.17
CA ASP A 887 -0.47 1.48 27.66
C ASP A 887 0.42 1.06 28.83
N LEU A 888 0.69 -0.25 28.94
CA LEU A 888 1.47 -0.87 30.01
C LEU A 888 2.54 -1.78 29.40
N LEU A 889 3.80 -1.59 29.79
CA LEU A 889 4.87 -2.51 29.43
C LEU A 889 5.20 -3.36 30.66
N LEU A 890 5.00 -4.68 30.56
CA LEU A 890 5.30 -5.62 31.64
C LEU A 890 6.64 -6.30 31.39
N ALA A 891 7.44 -6.50 32.44
CA ALA A 891 8.66 -7.30 32.38
C ALA A 891 8.47 -8.62 33.13
N TRP A 892 8.59 -9.73 32.41
CA TRP A 892 8.55 -11.08 32.98
C TRP A 892 9.92 -11.75 32.92
N ARG A 893 10.20 -12.66 33.85
CA ARG A 893 11.26 -13.66 33.76
C ARG A 893 10.65 -15.05 33.85
N ALA A 894 11.04 -15.95 32.96
CA ALA A 894 10.71 -17.36 33.07
C ALA A 894 11.62 -18.02 34.10
N ASP A 895 11.06 -18.66 35.13
CA ASP A 895 11.84 -19.34 36.16
C ASP A 895 12.09 -20.83 35.79
N ARG A 896 11.37 -21.38 34.80
CA ARG A 896 11.59 -22.71 34.21
C ARG A 896 11.21 -22.76 32.73
N ALA A 897 11.68 -23.78 32.02
CA ALA A 897 11.29 -24.06 30.64
C ALA A 897 10.00 -24.88 30.55
N GLY A 898 9.29 -24.76 29.41
CA GLY A 898 8.20 -25.68 29.03
C GLY A 898 6.98 -25.64 29.94
N SER A 899 6.58 -24.44 30.38
CA SER A 899 5.36 -24.28 31.17
C SER A 899 4.10 -24.46 30.32
N GLU A 900 2.95 -24.74 30.96
CA GLU A 900 1.65 -24.73 30.27
C GLU A 900 1.34 -23.35 29.67
N GLU A 901 0.44 -23.32 28.68
CA GLU A 901 0.03 -22.06 28.05
C GLU A 901 -0.75 -21.20 29.05
N ARG A 902 -0.33 -19.94 29.18
CA ARG A 902 -0.94 -18.95 30.08
C ARG A 902 -1.25 -17.68 29.32
N SER A 903 -2.32 -17.03 29.73
CA SER A 903 -2.68 -15.70 29.26
C SER A 903 -2.52 -14.69 30.37
N VAL A 904 -1.99 -13.52 30.04
CA VAL A 904 -1.99 -12.36 30.94
C VAL A 904 -3.37 -11.74 30.90
N LEU A 905 -3.82 -11.28 32.06
CA LEU A 905 -5.05 -10.53 32.22
C LEU A 905 -4.75 -9.09 32.60
N LEU A 906 -5.49 -8.16 32.01
CA LEU A 906 -5.58 -6.76 32.42
C LEU A 906 -7.04 -6.40 32.63
N HIS A 907 -7.52 -6.35 33.87
CA HIS A 907 -8.93 -6.06 34.18
C HIS A 907 -9.04 -4.73 34.93
N LEU A 908 -9.74 -3.74 34.38
CA LEU A 908 -10.00 -2.47 35.05
C LEU A 908 -11.32 -2.56 35.83
N LEU A 909 -11.26 -2.24 37.12
CA LEU A 909 -12.38 -2.25 38.04
C LEU A 909 -12.74 -0.84 38.49
N ASP A 910 -14.03 -0.56 38.64
CA ASP A 910 -14.53 0.63 39.34
C ASP A 910 -14.49 0.48 40.87
N ALA A 911 -14.94 1.51 41.57
CA ALA A 911 -15.01 1.54 43.04
C ALA A 911 -15.92 0.47 43.66
N SER A 912 -16.88 -0.08 42.90
CA SER A 912 -17.74 -1.18 43.34
C SER A 912 -17.10 -2.57 43.17
N GLY A 913 -15.91 -2.62 42.55
CA GLY A 913 -15.25 -3.86 42.14
C GLY A 913 -15.78 -4.44 40.83
N THR A 914 -16.61 -3.69 40.10
CA THR A 914 -17.19 -4.14 38.82
C THR A 914 -16.18 -3.91 37.70
N ARG A 915 -15.97 -4.93 36.86
CA ARG A 915 -15.06 -4.86 35.72
C ARG A 915 -15.67 -4.03 34.59
N VAL A 916 -15.01 -2.92 34.26
CA VAL A 916 -15.48 -1.94 33.27
C VAL A 916 -14.69 -1.99 31.96
N ALA A 917 -13.48 -2.55 31.96
CA ALA A 917 -12.69 -2.82 30.76
C ALA A 917 -11.78 -4.04 30.97
N GLN A 918 -11.40 -4.73 29.90
CA GLN A 918 -10.44 -5.83 29.97
C GLN A 918 -9.60 -6.01 28.71
N PHE A 919 -8.42 -6.59 28.87
CA PHE A 919 -7.57 -7.08 27.77
C PHE A 919 -6.79 -8.31 28.22
N ASP A 920 -7.12 -9.46 27.63
CA ASP A 920 -6.56 -10.75 28.00
C ASP A 920 -5.90 -11.41 26.78
N GLY A 921 -4.81 -12.14 27.00
CA GLY A 921 -4.21 -12.95 25.94
C GLY A 921 -2.75 -13.35 26.18
N PRO A 922 -2.16 -14.15 25.27
CA PRO A 922 -0.79 -14.62 25.39
C PRO A 922 0.23 -13.47 25.44
N PRO A 923 1.33 -13.61 26.20
CA PRO A 923 2.42 -12.61 26.26
C PRO A 923 2.98 -12.21 24.90
N GLY A 924 3.43 -10.96 24.81
CA GLY A 924 4.05 -10.39 23.61
C GLY A 924 3.07 -10.26 22.45
N ALA A 925 1.79 -10.01 22.75
CA ALA A 925 0.70 -10.02 21.77
C ALA A 925 0.62 -11.34 20.94
N GLY A 926 0.94 -12.48 21.57
CA GLY A 926 0.95 -13.80 20.93
C GLY A 926 2.26 -14.19 20.24
N ALA A 927 3.27 -13.31 20.22
CA ALA A 927 4.59 -13.65 19.68
C ALA A 927 5.43 -14.50 20.64
N THR A 928 5.10 -14.51 21.95
CA THR A 928 5.85 -15.22 22.99
C THR A 928 4.92 -16.04 23.91
N PRO A 929 4.23 -17.06 23.38
CA PRO A 929 3.41 -17.96 24.21
C PRO A 929 4.26 -18.58 25.34
N THR A 930 3.69 -18.77 26.53
CA THR A 930 4.46 -19.21 27.71
C THR A 930 5.00 -20.63 27.58
N ALA A 931 4.43 -21.43 26.68
CA ALA A 931 4.96 -22.74 26.34
C ALA A 931 6.34 -22.69 25.66
N THR A 932 6.71 -21.56 25.02
CA THR A 932 8.00 -21.41 24.33
C THR A 932 9.08 -20.79 25.23
N TRP A 933 8.73 -20.44 26.46
CA TRP A 933 9.67 -19.83 27.39
C TRP A 933 10.75 -20.83 27.79
N ARG A 934 12.00 -20.36 27.82
CA ARG A 934 13.15 -21.07 28.38
C ARG A 934 13.47 -20.48 29.74
N ALA A 935 14.01 -21.30 30.64
CA ALA A 935 14.47 -20.81 31.94
C ALA A 935 15.39 -19.58 31.78
N ASP A 936 15.25 -18.62 32.70
CA ASP A 936 15.96 -17.33 32.75
C ASP A 936 15.69 -16.36 31.59
N THR A 937 14.77 -16.70 30.66
CA THR A 937 14.38 -15.79 29.59
C THR A 937 13.59 -14.61 30.15
N HIS A 938 13.94 -13.40 29.74
CA HIS A 938 13.19 -12.19 30.08
C HIS A 938 12.28 -11.80 28.91
N ILE A 939 11.04 -11.42 29.21
CA ILE A 939 9.99 -11.12 28.24
C ILE A 939 9.43 -9.74 28.54
N LEU A 940 9.55 -8.83 27.58
CA LEU A 940 8.85 -7.56 27.59
C LEU A 940 7.50 -7.71 26.88
N ASP A 941 6.43 -7.43 27.59
CA ASP A 941 5.07 -7.66 27.16
C ASP A 941 4.29 -6.34 27.15
N ALA A 942 4.22 -5.72 25.97
CA ALA A 942 3.48 -4.48 25.75
C ALA A 942 1.97 -4.77 25.64
N ARG A 943 1.19 -4.13 26.49
CA ARG A 943 -0.26 -4.30 26.61
C ARG A 943 -0.96 -2.95 26.47
N ARG A 944 -2.05 -2.95 25.71
CA ARG A 944 -2.92 -1.79 25.53
C ARG A 944 -4.33 -2.14 25.97
N LEU A 945 -4.85 -1.42 26.96
CA LEU A 945 -6.22 -1.53 27.42
C LEU A 945 -7.02 -0.31 26.92
N ALA A 946 -8.02 -0.53 26.06
CA ALA A 946 -8.91 0.53 25.61
C ALA A 946 -9.84 0.98 26.75
N ILE A 947 -9.99 2.29 26.93
CA ILE A 947 -10.88 2.88 27.95
C ILE A 947 -12.21 3.24 27.28
N PRO A 948 -13.35 2.78 27.81
CA PRO A 948 -14.67 3.15 27.28
C PRO A 948 -14.86 4.68 27.23
N PRO A 949 -15.46 5.24 26.16
CA PRO A 949 -15.67 6.68 26.01
C PRO A 949 -16.67 7.27 27.01
N ASP A 950 -17.53 6.43 27.57
CA ASP A 950 -18.56 6.75 28.54
C ASP A 950 -18.12 6.56 29.99
N LEU A 951 -16.87 6.13 30.22
CA LEU A 951 -16.34 5.91 31.56
C LEU A 951 -16.16 7.26 32.30
N PRO A 952 -16.78 7.47 33.49
CA PRO A 952 -16.63 8.71 34.22
C PRO A 952 -15.18 8.95 34.67
N PRO A 953 -14.73 10.22 34.79
CA PRO A 953 -13.48 10.54 35.48
C PRO A 953 -13.52 10.08 36.94
N GLY A 954 -12.42 9.52 37.44
CA GLY A 954 -12.33 9.01 38.80
C GLY A 954 -11.18 8.03 39.01
N ASP A 955 -11.15 7.43 40.20
CA ASP A 955 -10.16 6.42 40.58
C ASP A 955 -10.68 5.01 40.28
N TYR A 956 -9.82 4.21 39.66
CA TYR A 956 -10.08 2.84 39.23
C TYR A 956 -8.92 1.94 39.66
N THR A 957 -9.15 0.63 39.66
CA THR A 957 -8.11 -0.36 39.98
C THR A 957 -7.86 -1.28 38.80
N LEU A 958 -6.62 -1.33 38.31
CA LEU A 958 -6.19 -2.31 37.31
C LEU A 958 -5.67 -3.57 38.00
N LEU A 959 -6.21 -4.73 37.62
CA LEU A 959 -5.70 -6.03 37.99
C LEU A 959 -4.74 -6.54 36.92
N VAL A 960 -3.58 -7.03 37.35
CA VAL A 960 -2.58 -7.68 36.49
C VAL A 960 -2.26 -9.06 37.04
N GLY A 961 -2.32 -10.09 36.20
CA GLY A 961 -1.97 -11.46 36.58
C GLY A 961 -1.95 -12.41 35.40
N MET A 962 -1.93 -13.72 35.68
CA MET A 962 -2.06 -14.76 34.65
C MET A 962 -3.12 -15.79 35.02
N TYR A 963 -3.70 -16.42 34.01
CA TYR A 963 -4.54 -17.60 34.13
C TYR A 963 -4.10 -18.68 33.14
N ARG A 964 -4.38 -19.95 33.44
CA ARG A 964 -4.07 -21.08 32.56
C ARG A 964 -5.05 -21.14 31.38
N TRP A 965 -4.56 -21.38 30.17
CA TRP A 965 -5.41 -21.56 28.99
C TRP A 965 -5.32 -23.01 28.48
N PRO A 966 -6.44 -23.68 28.18
CA PRO A 966 -7.83 -23.18 28.17
C PRO A 966 -8.59 -23.35 29.49
N ALA A 967 -7.95 -23.76 30.59
CA ALA A 967 -8.62 -24.08 31.86
C ALA A 967 -9.26 -22.88 32.60
N LEU A 968 -8.80 -21.66 32.29
CA LEU A 968 -9.26 -20.36 32.83
C LEU A 968 -9.10 -20.16 34.34
N ASP A 969 -8.40 -21.05 35.05
CA ASP A 969 -8.08 -20.84 36.46
C ASP A 969 -6.88 -19.88 36.65
N ARG A 970 -6.96 -19.02 37.67
CA ARG A 970 -5.90 -18.05 37.99
C ARG A 970 -4.64 -18.76 38.49
N VAL A 971 -3.49 -18.30 38.01
CA VAL A 971 -2.19 -18.81 38.45
C VAL A 971 -1.84 -18.20 39.80
N PRO A 972 -1.49 -19.01 40.83
CA PRO A 972 -1.12 -18.50 42.14
C PRO A 972 0.01 -17.48 42.07
N LEU A 973 -0.18 -16.30 42.67
CA LEU A 973 0.78 -15.20 42.66
C LEU A 973 1.35 -14.98 44.07
N ARG A 974 2.63 -14.64 44.18
CA ARG A 974 3.27 -14.21 45.44
C ARG A 974 4.09 -12.95 45.24
N VAL A 975 3.84 -11.93 46.04
CA VAL A 975 4.61 -10.68 46.08
C VAL A 975 5.33 -10.62 47.42
N ALA A 976 6.66 -10.50 47.42
CA ALA A 976 7.49 -10.50 48.64
C ALA A 976 7.14 -11.66 49.63
N GLY A 977 6.85 -12.84 49.09
CA GLY A 977 6.49 -14.04 49.86
C GLY A 977 5.02 -14.17 50.27
N GLN A 978 4.22 -13.09 50.17
CA GLN A 978 2.80 -13.06 50.52
C GLN A 978 1.91 -13.32 49.30
N ARG A 979 0.77 -14.00 49.49
CA ARG A 979 -0.22 -14.24 48.43
C ARG A 979 -1.25 -13.10 48.42
N PRO A 980 -1.30 -12.24 47.38
CA PRO A 980 -2.28 -11.17 47.29
C PRO A 980 -3.68 -11.71 46.99
N ALA A 981 -4.70 -10.89 47.28
CA ALA A 981 -6.10 -11.23 47.00
C ALA A 981 -6.31 -11.52 45.51
N ASP A 982 -7.04 -12.59 45.22
CA ASP A 982 -7.37 -13.09 43.87
C ASP A 982 -6.17 -13.39 42.97
N ASP A 983 -4.97 -13.59 43.53
CA ASP A 983 -3.74 -13.90 42.79
C ASP A 983 -3.36 -12.86 41.70
N VAL A 984 -3.61 -11.58 41.98
CA VAL A 984 -3.31 -10.47 41.06
C VAL A 984 -2.56 -9.33 41.74
N VAL A 985 -1.77 -8.59 40.97
CA VAL A 985 -1.24 -7.28 41.34
C VAL A 985 -2.33 -6.24 41.09
N ARG A 986 -2.56 -5.35 42.07
CA ARG A 986 -3.53 -4.25 41.99
C ARG A 986 -2.78 -2.94 41.80
N LEU A 987 -3.08 -2.24 40.71
CA LEU A 987 -2.44 -0.97 40.36
C LEU A 987 -3.50 0.16 40.33
N PRO A 988 -3.26 1.31 40.98
CA PRO A 988 -4.21 2.42 40.94
C PRO A 988 -4.19 3.10 39.58
N VAL A 989 -5.35 3.29 38.96
CA VAL A 989 -5.52 4.00 37.68
C VAL A 989 -6.40 5.22 37.90
N VAL A 990 -5.99 6.38 37.38
CA VAL A 990 -6.81 7.59 37.41
C VAL A 990 -7.35 7.87 36.01
N ILE A 991 -8.67 7.87 35.87
CA ILE A 991 -9.35 8.35 34.67
C ILE A 991 -9.55 9.86 34.81
N THR A 992 -8.82 10.63 34.01
CA THR A 992 -8.87 12.09 34.07
C THR A 992 -10.06 12.64 33.28
N ALA A 993 -10.57 13.81 33.67
CA ALA A 993 -11.49 14.55 32.82
C ALA A 993 -10.89 14.71 31.41
N PRO A 994 -11.70 14.60 30.33
CA PRO A 994 -11.21 14.88 28.99
C PRO A 994 -10.53 16.26 29.00
N PRO A 995 -9.36 16.42 28.36
CA PRO A 995 -8.74 17.74 28.27
C PRO A 995 -9.78 18.70 27.68
N PRO A 996 -9.88 19.95 28.18
CA PRO A 996 -10.72 20.93 27.52
C PRO A 996 -10.28 20.96 26.05
N VAL A 997 -11.22 20.71 25.14
CA VAL A 997 -10.97 20.91 23.72
C VAL A 997 -10.50 22.34 23.61
N ALA A 998 -9.21 22.55 23.36
CA ALA A 998 -8.69 23.88 23.11
C ALA A 998 -9.49 24.38 21.92
N ALA A 999 -10.35 25.36 22.15
CA ALA A 999 -11.01 26.05 21.05
C ALA A 999 -9.88 26.47 20.10
N PRO A 1000 -10.01 26.23 18.78
CA PRO A 1000 -8.97 26.57 17.84
C PRO A 1000 -8.56 28.00 18.12
N ALA A 1001 -7.29 28.21 18.48
CA ALA A 1001 -6.76 29.54 18.69
C ALA A 1001 -7.03 30.31 17.38
N ARG A 1002 -7.93 31.29 17.45
CA ARG A 1002 -8.11 32.24 16.35
C ARG A 1002 -6.80 33.02 16.26
N LEU A 1003 -5.90 32.58 15.39
CA LEU A 1003 -4.74 33.39 15.04
C LEU A 1003 -5.27 34.70 14.43
N PRO A 1004 -4.81 35.87 14.90
CA PRO A 1004 -5.13 37.12 14.23
C PRO A 1004 -4.56 37.07 12.81
N TYR A 1005 -5.47 37.10 11.84
CA TYR A 1005 -5.15 37.22 10.43
C TYR A 1005 -4.58 38.63 10.20
N ASN A 1006 -3.25 38.74 10.11
CA ASN A 1006 -2.59 39.93 9.58
C ASN A 1006 -2.25 39.68 8.10
N GLY A 1007 -3.25 39.88 7.23
CA GLY A 1007 -3.05 40.01 5.78
C GLY A 1007 -2.52 41.40 5.42
N PRO A 1008 -1.99 41.56 4.18
CA PRO A 1008 -2.89 41.89 3.07
C PRO A 1008 -3.24 40.72 2.14
#